data_AF-A0A1T4X5U7-F1
#
_entry.id   AF-A0A1T4X5U7-F1
#
_cell.length_a   1.000
_cell.length_b   1.000
_cell.length_c   1.000
_cell.angle_alpha   90.00
_cell.angle_beta   90.00
_cell.angle_gamma   90.00
#
_symmetry.space_group_name_H-M   'P 1'
#
loop_
_entity.id
_entity.type
_entity.pdbx_description
1 polymer ?
#
loop_
_entity_poly.entity_id
_entity_poly.type
_entity_poly.pdbx_seq_one_letter_code
_entity_poly.pdbx_strand_id
1 'polypeptide(L)'
;MMKPTTIALCLAVALGLPAYTVQAYDFDASETDAQNNYSPALAPLFDPANGIIPSTNDLLFRGSTDGTLNIPTTNLPAAQLPLYEALNSLDGFGLTAPITANFSNVMDASSVKIGSSVYVYAVKKDASTGAVLSIESELTAAEVFATTTADGKTLVLLPLKPLKESTSYMVVLTNSIKDKAGKTASSSSTYLLAKATQSLANTPYAALESLRQLIGTQEAAAVGKGVAKARIILSWTFTTQSVSPVLQAVTAQAKAGKMIMSPALGTTQTFSTALRGKANVHAGTLTVPYYLNAKAPLTSYWQGAGASHLTRFNPTPKVKSKQTIPVLMTVPNANSLAGATPPATGWPVIIFQHGITRSRLDMLAIADSLADAGFVVVAIDLPLHGITDTTNPLKADLNPISSQDVERTFNLDLRNNSTGAGGADGLIDSSGSYFINLTSLRTSRDNIRQGMSDLMVLRKSLAGLQAASPIPLDTAKLGFVGISLGAMTGIGYLSQEATSTPASLAVPGGGIARLLDGSETFGPAIQQGLAASGIVKGTAAYDTFMGVAQWVSDPADPIVLGKQAADKHPIHMMEVVGQNGVGSDKVIPNRVTGAPLSGTEPLISIMGLKSITQTGTPDGVVRFTEGVHGSLLTPDSSLAATTEMQSSTAVFQVKRGTTIPVFNPAVVQQ
;
A
#
# COMPACT_ATOMS: atom_id res chain seq x y z
N MET A 1 55.66 -14.97 38.28
CA MET A 1 55.74 -16.35 38.81
C MET A 1 55.17 -16.35 40.24
N MET A 2 54.56 -17.47 40.64
CA MET A 2 53.70 -17.72 41.82
C MET A 2 54.14 -17.21 43.22
N LYS A 3 53.13 -16.68 43.97
CA LYS A 3 52.73 -16.86 45.41
C LYS A 3 53.72 -16.48 46.56
N PRO A 4 53.27 -16.37 47.84
CA PRO A 4 52.24 -15.51 48.47
C PRO A 4 52.79 -14.83 49.78
N THR A 5 51.92 -14.22 50.61
CA THR A 5 52.16 -13.54 51.94
C THR A 5 52.67 -12.09 51.81
N THR A 6 52.18 -11.04 52.50
CA THR A 6 51.67 -10.91 53.87
C THR A 6 51.06 -9.50 54.02
N ILE A 7 49.73 -9.31 54.15
CA ILE A 7 49.14 -8.09 54.76
C ILE A 7 47.77 -8.46 55.36
N ALA A 8 47.80 -9.08 56.53
CA ALA A 8 46.63 -9.18 57.42
C ALA A 8 47.14 -9.42 58.85
N LEU A 9 47.74 -8.39 59.45
CA LEU A 9 47.98 -8.38 60.90
C LEU A 9 48.07 -6.92 61.37
N CYS A 10 47.02 -6.46 62.07
CA CYS A 10 47.05 -5.54 63.21
C CYS A 10 45.67 -4.88 63.38
N LEU A 11 44.74 -5.58 64.04
CA LEU A 11 43.93 -5.05 65.15
C LEU A 11 42.91 -6.12 65.57
N ALA A 12 43.15 -6.76 66.73
CA ALA A 12 42.12 -7.19 67.69
C ALA A 12 42.77 -8.15 68.70
N VAL A 13 43.34 -7.58 69.76
CA VAL A 13 43.42 -8.25 71.07
C VAL A 13 42.30 -7.65 71.91
N ALA A 14 41.67 -8.53 72.71
CA ALA A 14 40.65 -8.29 73.73
C ALA A 14 39.19 -8.29 73.24
N LEU A 15 38.54 -9.45 73.32
CA LEU A 15 37.42 -9.73 74.24
C LEU A 15 36.84 -11.12 73.86
N GLY A 16 36.97 -12.09 74.76
CA GLY A 16 36.51 -13.46 74.55
C GLY A 16 34.99 -13.55 74.48
N LEU A 17 34.46 -13.95 73.32
CA LEU A 17 33.09 -14.40 73.09
C LEU A 17 33.11 -15.51 72.01
N PRO A 18 32.15 -16.45 72.02
CA PRO A 18 32.29 -17.79 71.47
C PRO A 18 32.42 -17.82 69.94
N ALA A 19 33.11 -18.85 69.46
CA ALA A 19 33.37 -19.10 68.05
C ALA A 19 32.08 -19.15 67.22
N TYR A 20 31.77 -18.07 66.52
CA TYR A 20 30.98 -18.13 65.31
C TYR A 20 31.86 -18.76 64.23
N THR A 21 31.46 -19.94 63.76
CA THR A 21 32.00 -20.49 62.52
C THR A 21 31.70 -19.49 61.41
N VAL A 22 32.70 -18.74 60.97
CA VAL A 22 32.62 -17.94 59.76
C VAL A 22 32.49 -18.95 58.63
N GLN A 23 31.26 -19.18 58.18
CA GLN A 23 31.01 -19.90 56.95
C GLN A 23 31.73 -19.10 55.86
N ALA A 24 32.82 -19.66 55.32
CA ALA A 24 33.61 -19.01 54.30
C ALA A 24 32.65 -18.58 53.18
N TYR A 25 32.59 -17.28 52.90
CA TYR A 25 31.79 -16.78 51.80
C TYR A 25 32.33 -17.43 50.52
N ASP A 26 31.53 -18.30 49.92
CA ASP A 26 31.90 -19.07 48.74
C ASP A 26 31.81 -18.15 47.52
N PHE A 27 32.92 -17.46 47.26
CA PHE A 27 33.04 -16.55 46.13
C PHE A 27 32.80 -17.29 44.81
N ASP A 28 33.22 -18.54 44.69
CA ASP A 28 33.08 -19.35 43.48
C ASP A 28 31.61 -19.74 43.25
N ALA A 29 30.87 -20.10 44.30
CA ALA A 29 29.42 -20.33 44.20
C ALA A 29 28.67 -19.04 43.90
N SER A 30 29.07 -17.90 44.49
CA SER A 30 28.46 -16.59 44.19
C SER A 30 28.77 -16.10 42.78
N GLU A 31 29.96 -16.39 42.26
CA GLU A 31 30.36 -16.09 40.89
C GLU A 31 29.64 -17.02 39.91
N THR A 32 29.51 -18.30 40.23
CA THR A 32 28.75 -19.28 39.44
C THR A 32 27.26 -18.93 39.44
N ASP A 33 26.68 -18.51 40.56
CA ASP A 33 25.31 -17.97 40.62
C ASP A 33 25.19 -16.65 39.87
N ALA A 34 26.19 -15.76 39.97
CA ALA A 34 26.17 -14.50 39.22
C ALA A 34 26.25 -14.76 37.72
N GLN A 35 27.08 -15.71 37.25
CA GLN A 35 27.21 -16.11 35.86
C GLN A 35 25.98 -16.86 35.36
N ASN A 36 25.41 -17.78 36.16
CA ASN A 36 24.19 -18.52 35.84
C ASN A 36 22.94 -17.62 35.83
N ASN A 37 22.95 -16.52 36.61
CA ASN A 37 21.88 -15.53 36.66
C ASN A 37 22.21 -14.24 35.89
N TYR A 38 23.33 -14.18 35.16
CA TYR A 38 23.72 -13.04 34.35
C TYR A 38 22.89 -13.00 33.06
N SER A 39 21.71 -12.38 33.14
CA SER A 39 20.99 -11.89 31.95
C SER A 39 21.44 -10.47 31.66
N PRO A 40 22.05 -10.19 30.48
CA PRO A 40 22.33 -8.82 30.04
C PRO A 40 21.08 -7.96 30.19
N ALA A 41 21.23 -6.76 30.77
CA ALA A 41 20.09 -5.91 31.08
C ALA A 41 19.22 -5.70 29.82
N LEU A 42 17.94 -6.09 29.90
CA LEU A 42 16.97 -5.83 28.85
C LEU A 42 16.63 -4.34 28.84
N ALA A 43 16.93 -3.65 27.75
CA ALA A 43 16.62 -2.23 27.57
C ALA A 43 16.32 -1.93 26.10
N PRO A 44 15.39 -1.02 25.79
CA PRO A 44 15.24 -0.52 24.44
C PRO A 44 16.50 0.26 24.06
N LEU A 45 16.97 0.06 22.85
CA LEU A 45 18.10 0.79 22.29
C LEU A 45 17.63 2.17 21.85
N PHE A 46 18.28 3.19 22.41
CA PHE A 46 18.01 4.59 22.11
C PHE A 46 19.30 5.38 22.26
N ASP A 47 19.87 5.80 21.14
CA ASP A 47 21.02 6.68 21.02
C ASP A 47 20.89 7.51 19.72
N PRO A 48 20.14 8.62 19.78
CA PRO A 48 19.90 9.48 18.62
C PRO A 48 21.17 10.06 17.98
N ALA A 49 22.25 10.24 18.75
CA ALA A 49 23.49 10.77 18.21
C ALA A 49 24.15 9.82 17.21
N ASN A 50 23.93 8.51 17.37
CA ASN A 50 24.42 7.45 16.49
C ASN A 50 23.31 6.88 15.58
N GLY A 51 22.15 7.54 15.51
CA GLY A 51 21.03 7.10 14.67
C GLY A 51 20.30 5.84 15.19
N ILE A 52 20.54 5.43 16.44
CA ILE A 52 19.87 4.29 17.05
C ILE A 52 18.56 4.78 17.67
N ILE A 53 17.49 4.75 16.87
CA ILE A 53 16.16 5.18 17.28
C ILE A 53 15.11 4.21 16.72
N PRO A 54 13.87 4.21 17.27
CA PRO A 54 12.75 3.52 16.65
C PRO A 54 12.58 3.88 15.17
N SER A 55 12.12 2.93 14.34
CA SER A 55 12.09 3.07 12.87
C SER A 55 11.20 4.22 12.38
N THR A 56 10.15 4.54 13.12
CA THR A 56 9.31 5.70 12.91
C THR A 56 9.53 6.69 14.04
N ASN A 57 10.25 7.79 13.77
CA ASN A 57 10.60 8.76 14.79
C ASN A 57 10.70 10.17 14.20
N ASP A 58 9.94 11.11 14.75
CA ASP A 58 9.88 12.49 14.25
C ASP A 58 11.24 13.22 14.32
N LEU A 59 12.23 12.70 15.05
CA LEU A 59 13.61 13.20 14.97
C LEU A 59 14.19 13.11 13.56
N LEU A 60 13.67 12.24 12.70
CA LEU A 60 14.06 12.12 11.30
C LEU A 60 13.56 13.29 10.42
N PHE A 61 12.79 14.24 10.96
CA PHE A 61 12.49 15.52 10.29
C PHE A 61 13.49 16.63 10.61
N ARG A 62 14.39 16.42 11.58
CA ARG A 62 15.32 17.48 12.03
C ARG A 62 16.18 17.97 10.87
N GLY A 63 16.18 19.28 10.63
CA GLY A 63 16.91 19.91 9.52
C GLY A 63 16.15 19.95 8.19
N SER A 64 14.95 19.33 8.11
CA SER A 64 14.06 19.48 6.96
C SER A 64 13.61 20.94 6.79
N THR A 65 13.57 21.41 5.55
CA THR A 65 13.16 22.78 5.19
C THR A 65 11.87 22.81 4.36
N ASP A 66 11.43 21.67 3.84
CA ASP A 66 10.24 21.51 3.00
C ASP A 66 9.17 20.60 3.65
N GLY A 67 9.44 20.12 4.86
CA GLY A 67 8.54 19.27 5.63
C GLY A 67 8.57 17.80 5.24
N THR A 68 9.51 17.36 4.40
CA THR A 68 9.76 15.92 4.19
C THR A 68 10.70 15.34 5.22
N LEU A 69 10.78 14.02 5.26
CA LEU A 69 11.80 13.31 6.03
C LEU A 69 13.21 13.70 5.57
N ASN A 70 14.11 13.79 6.55
CA ASN A 70 15.52 14.13 6.39
C ASN A 70 16.41 13.02 7.00
N ILE A 71 16.25 11.80 6.51
CA ILE A 71 17.03 10.64 6.96
C ILE A 71 18.45 10.73 6.38
N PRO A 72 19.51 10.60 7.19
CA PRO A 72 20.89 10.65 6.70
C PRO A 72 21.20 9.55 5.67
N THR A 73 21.87 9.92 4.57
CA THR A 73 22.21 8.99 3.48
C THR A 73 23.72 8.85 3.21
N THR A 74 24.57 9.64 3.87
CA THR A 74 26.00 9.81 3.54
C THR A 74 26.87 8.55 3.62
N ASN A 75 26.43 7.50 4.30
CA ASN A 75 27.18 6.24 4.46
C ASN A 75 26.35 5.00 4.09
N LEU A 76 25.24 5.18 3.36
CA LEU A 76 24.41 4.05 2.97
C LEU A 76 25.07 3.26 1.83
N PRO A 77 24.95 1.91 1.83
CA PRO A 77 25.29 1.10 0.66
C PRO A 77 24.55 1.60 -0.58
N ALA A 78 25.21 1.57 -1.75
CA ALA A 78 24.63 2.06 -3.01
C ALA A 78 23.26 1.42 -3.35
N ALA A 79 23.08 0.13 -3.02
CA ALA A 79 21.82 -0.59 -3.22
C ALA A 79 20.66 -0.07 -2.34
N GLN A 80 20.97 0.60 -1.22
CA GLN A 80 19.96 1.15 -0.31
C GLN A 80 19.67 2.62 -0.58
N LEU A 81 20.58 3.36 -1.20
CA LEU A 81 20.42 4.80 -1.42
C LEU A 81 19.08 5.18 -2.09
N PRO A 82 18.63 4.54 -3.20
CA PRO A 82 17.35 4.86 -3.83
C PRO A 82 16.14 4.68 -2.90
N LEU A 83 16.23 3.72 -1.97
CA LEU A 83 15.19 3.42 -0.99
C LEU A 83 15.00 4.59 -0.02
N TYR A 84 16.11 5.09 0.54
CA TYR A 84 16.10 6.20 1.49
C TYR A 84 15.81 7.54 0.83
N GLU A 85 16.25 7.75 -0.42
CA GLU A 85 15.80 8.89 -1.22
C GLU A 85 14.28 8.86 -1.44
N ALA A 86 13.68 7.67 -1.57
CA ALA A 86 12.22 7.56 -1.69
C ALA A 86 11.54 7.95 -0.38
N LEU A 87 12.06 7.54 0.77
CA LEU A 87 11.57 7.97 2.08
C LEU A 87 11.70 9.48 2.29
N ASN A 88 12.84 10.06 1.94
CA ASN A 88 13.10 11.50 2.08
C ASN A 88 12.24 12.38 1.14
N SER A 89 11.46 11.76 0.25
CA SER A 89 10.45 12.47 -0.56
C SER A 89 9.07 12.56 0.09
N LEU A 90 8.88 11.96 1.28
CA LEU A 90 7.59 11.85 1.96
C LEU A 90 7.52 12.80 3.17
N ASP A 91 6.32 13.30 3.48
CA ASP A 91 6.04 14.19 4.63
C ASP A 91 5.62 13.44 5.90
N GLY A 92 5.97 12.16 6.01
CA GLY A 92 5.69 11.35 7.18
C GLY A 92 5.82 9.86 6.98
N PHE A 93 5.49 9.12 8.04
CA PHE A 93 5.61 7.68 8.17
C PHE A 93 4.47 6.91 7.51
N GLY A 94 4.74 5.64 7.18
CA GLY A 94 3.76 4.77 6.52
C GLY A 94 2.51 4.62 7.38
N LEU A 95 1.36 4.50 6.72
CA LEU A 95 0.08 4.28 7.38
C LEU A 95 -0.10 2.79 7.73
N THR A 96 0.57 1.91 7.00
CA THR A 96 0.41 0.46 7.11
C THR A 96 1.69 -0.26 7.52
N ALA A 97 2.84 0.41 7.41
CA ALA A 97 4.14 -0.18 7.69
C ALA A 97 4.33 -0.48 9.19
N PRO A 98 5.05 -1.57 9.54
CA PRO A 98 5.38 -1.86 10.93
C PRO A 98 6.25 -0.78 11.58
N ILE A 99 5.98 -0.51 12.86
CA ILE A 99 6.78 0.40 13.70
C ILE A 99 7.65 -0.46 14.61
N THR A 100 8.96 -0.19 14.67
CA THR A 100 9.89 -1.06 15.40
C THR A 100 10.79 -0.32 16.38
N ALA A 101 11.19 -1.02 17.44
CA ALA A 101 12.20 -0.56 18.40
C ALA A 101 13.09 -1.73 18.81
N ASN A 102 14.40 -1.57 18.67
CA ASN A 102 15.38 -2.61 19.01
C ASN A 102 15.63 -2.66 20.52
N PHE A 103 15.97 -3.83 21.04
CA PHE A 103 16.33 -4.08 22.43
C PHE A 103 17.71 -4.72 22.53
N SER A 104 18.41 -4.46 23.65
CA SER A 104 19.73 -5.02 23.95
C SER A 104 19.72 -6.54 24.17
N ASN A 105 18.57 -7.12 24.52
CA ASN A 105 18.42 -8.53 24.82
C ASN A 105 17.03 -9.05 24.41
N VAL A 106 16.81 -10.36 24.53
CA VAL A 106 15.58 -11.06 24.14
C VAL A 106 14.44 -10.73 25.09
N MET A 107 13.35 -10.20 24.54
CA MET A 107 12.10 -9.98 25.26
C MET A 107 11.28 -11.27 25.37
N ASP A 108 10.52 -11.41 26.44
CA ASP A 108 9.38 -12.33 26.44
C ASP A 108 8.21 -11.70 25.69
N ALA A 109 7.90 -12.22 24.49
CA ALA A 109 6.79 -11.76 23.67
C ALA A 109 5.44 -11.75 24.42
N SER A 110 5.24 -12.64 25.40
CA SER A 110 4.01 -12.66 26.20
C SER A 110 3.84 -11.40 27.07
N SER A 111 4.93 -10.68 27.35
CA SER A 111 4.93 -9.43 28.12
C SER A 111 4.70 -8.19 27.25
N VAL A 112 4.73 -8.29 25.91
CA VAL A 112 4.57 -7.18 24.98
C VAL A 112 3.09 -7.07 24.59
N LYS A 113 2.35 -6.13 25.20
CA LYS A 113 0.88 -6.01 25.07
C LYS A 113 0.44 -4.56 24.95
N ILE A 114 -0.38 -4.28 23.93
CA ILE A 114 -1.08 -3.01 23.77
C ILE A 114 -2.00 -2.73 24.97
N GLY A 115 -2.02 -1.49 25.44
CA GLY A 115 -2.82 -1.04 26.58
C GLY A 115 -2.30 -1.51 27.93
N SER A 116 -1.08 -2.08 27.98
CA SER A 116 -0.48 -2.54 29.24
C SER A 116 1.02 -2.24 29.31
N SER A 117 1.84 -2.93 28.51
CA SER A 117 3.29 -2.71 28.51
C SER A 117 3.75 -1.78 27.39
N VAL A 118 2.90 -1.65 26.36
CA VAL A 118 3.03 -0.77 25.21
C VAL A 118 1.74 0.05 25.09
N TYR A 119 1.87 1.36 24.92
CA TYR A 119 0.76 2.25 24.63
C TYR A 119 1.05 3.02 23.34
N VAL A 120 0.01 3.19 22.52
CA VAL A 120 0.09 3.98 21.28
C VAL A 120 -1.06 4.97 21.30
N TYR A 121 -0.74 6.25 21.29
CA TYR A 121 -1.71 7.34 21.38
C TYR A 121 -1.71 8.16 20.10
N ALA A 122 -2.87 8.52 19.58
CA ALA A 122 -2.97 9.68 18.70
C ALA A 122 -2.82 10.95 19.55
N VAL A 123 -1.98 11.88 19.12
CA VAL A 123 -1.62 13.06 19.89
C VAL A 123 -1.71 14.33 19.04
N LYS A 124 -2.12 15.41 19.71
CA LYS A 124 -1.95 16.76 19.18
C LYS A 124 -0.57 17.27 19.57
N LYS A 125 0.20 17.77 18.60
CA LYS A 125 1.49 18.41 18.83
C LYS A 125 1.44 19.90 18.53
N ASP A 126 2.31 20.64 19.18
CA ASP A 126 2.65 22.00 18.76
C ASP A 126 3.43 21.94 17.44
N ALA A 127 2.98 22.69 16.45
CA ALA A 127 3.55 22.62 15.10
C ALA A 127 4.97 23.21 15.01
N SER A 128 5.34 24.12 15.91
CA SER A 128 6.64 24.81 15.88
C SER A 128 7.73 24.04 16.63
N THR A 129 7.35 23.45 17.76
CA THR A 129 8.29 22.77 18.66
C THR A 129 8.24 21.25 18.54
N GLY A 130 7.12 20.69 18.11
CA GLY A 130 6.86 19.25 18.14
C GLY A 130 6.47 18.72 19.53
N ALA A 131 6.28 19.60 20.53
CA ALA A 131 5.85 19.20 21.87
C ALA A 131 4.46 18.56 21.85
N VAL A 132 4.26 17.50 22.64
CA VAL A 132 2.93 16.88 22.81
C VAL A 132 2.08 17.80 23.69
N LEU A 133 0.93 18.24 23.14
CA LEU A 133 -0.01 19.12 23.83
C LEU A 133 -1.11 18.32 24.55
N SER A 134 -1.62 17.27 23.89
CA SER A 134 -2.69 16.43 24.42
C SER A 134 -2.76 15.08 23.73
N ILE A 135 -3.30 14.08 24.43
CA ILE A 135 -3.70 12.78 23.84
C ILE A 135 -5.15 12.89 23.37
N GLU A 136 -5.37 12.57 22.09
CA GLU A 136 -6.69 12.58 21.45
C GLU A 136 -7.39 11.23 21.60
N SER A 137 -6.66 10.14 21.38
CA SER A 137 -7.18 8.77 21.54
C SER A 137 -6.06 7.77 21.81
N GLU A 138 -6.41 6.60 22.32
CA GLU A 138 -5.51 5.45 22.47
C GLU A 138 -5.89 4.39 21.43
N LEU A 139 -4.88 3.79 20.79
CA LEU A 139 -5.08 2.70 19.84
C LEU A 139 -5.20 1.39 20.60
N THR A 140 -6.18 0.58 20.19
CA THR A 140 -6.51 -0.69 20.83
C THR A 140 -5.81 -1.87 20.17
N ALA A 141 -5.87 -3.05 20.81
CA ALA A 141 -5.39 -4.30 20.24
C ALA A 141 -6.14 -4.72 18.94
N ALA A 142 -7.29 -4.10 18.64
CA ALA A 142 -8.02 -4.30 17.38
C ALA A 142 -7.49 -3.41 16.23
N GLU A 143 -6.64 -2.43 16.55
CA GLU A 143 -6.07 -1.48 15.57
C GLU A 143 -4.58 -1.71 15.37
N VAL A 144 -3.87 -2.17 16.40
CA VAL A 144 -2.44 -2.45 16.36
C VAL A 144 -2.15 -3.72 17.14
N PHE A 145 -1.33 -4.59 16.56
CA PHE A 145 -0.81 -5.78 17.23
C PHE A 145 0.63 -5.53 17.67
N ALA A 146 0.97 -5.81 18.92
CA ALA A 146 2.34 -5.73 19.42
C ALA A 146 2.94 -7.12 19.55
N THR A 147 4.14 -7.31 19.01
CA THR A 147 4.88 -8.58 19.04
C THR A 147 6.38 -8.32 19.00
N THR A 148 7.18 -9.38 18.88
CA THR A 148 8.61 -9.30 18.67
C THR A 148 9.01 -10.02 17.38
N THR A 149 10.19 -9.69 16.84
CA THR A 149 10.85 -10.50 15.82
C THR A 149 11.15 -11.92 16.34
N ALA A 150 11.48 -12.84 15.44
CA ALA A 150 11.75 -14.24 15.78
C ALA A 150 12.94 -14.41 16.75
N ASP A 151 13.94 -13.53 16.68
CA ASP A 151 15.06 -13.48 17.63
C ASP A 151 14.69 -12.82 18.99
N GLY A 152 13.48 -12.28 19.09
CA GLY A 152 12.95 -11.60 20.28
C GLY A 152 13.64 -10.27 20.62
N LYS A 153 14.51 -9.73 19.76
CA LYS A 153 15.30 -8.52 20.05
C LYS A 153 14.71 -7.24 19.47
N THR A 154 13.68 -7.32 18.63
CA THR A 154 13.02 -6.15 18.07
C THR A 154 11.54 -6.19 18.43
N LEU A 155 11.04 -5.13 19.06
CA LEU A 155 9.62 -4.93 19.26
C LEU A 155 9.02 -4.46 17.93
N VAL A 156 7.88 -5.04 17.56
CA VAL A 156 7.16 -4.74 16.33
C VAL A 156 5.72 -4.38 16.67
N LEU A 157 5.30 -3.18 16.29
CA LEU A 157 3.90 -2.77 16.30
C LEU A 157 3.39 -2.82 14.86
N LEU A 158 2.43 -3.70 14.63
CA LEU A 158 1.88 -4.00 13.33
C LEU A 158 0.47 -3.39 13.24
N PRO A 159 0.25 -2.35 12.43
CA PRO A 159 -1.08 -1.84 12.17
C PRO A 159 -1.98 -2.96 11.61
N LEU A 160 -3.17 -3.11 12.19
CA LEU A 160 -4.24 -4.01 11.74
C LEU A 160 -5.29 -3.26 10.90
N LYS A 161 -5.19 -1.93 10.89
CA LYS A 161 -5.90 -0.99 10.01
C LYS A 161 -4.90 0.09 9.59
N PRO A 162 -5.04 0.70 8.40
CA PRO A 162 -4.26 1.88 8.08
C PRO A 162 -4.42 2.94 9.18
N LEU A 163 -3.30 3.45 9.69
CA LEU A 163 -3.29 4.60 10.59
C LEU A 163 -3.87 5.81 9.85
N LYS A 164 -4.49 6.74 10.57
CA LYS A 164 -4.97 8.00 9.99
C LYS A 164 -3.80 8.74 9.36
N GLU A 165 -3.97 9.22 8.13
CA GLU A 165 -2.99 10.08 7.46
C GLU A 165 -2.76 11.37 8.26
N SER A 166 -1.63 12.03 8.02
CA SER A 166 -1.36 13.36 8.58
C SER A 166 -1.48 13.49 10.10
N THR A 167 -1.38 12.37 10.83
CA THR A 167 -1.69 12.29 12.26
C THR A 167 -0.42 11.95 13.02
N SER A 168 -0.20 12.64 14.14
CA SER A 168 0.90 12.33 15.04
C SER A 168 0.48 11.30 16.07
N TYR A 169 1.35 10.32 16.27
CA TYR A 169 1.20 9.28 17.27
C TYR A 169 2.37 9.33 18.24
N MET A 170 2.12 8.90 19.47
CA MET A 170 3.10 8.75 20.53
C MET A 170 3.11 7.30 20.99
N VAL A 171 4.29 6.68 21.00
CA VAL A 171 4.49 5.34 21.56
C VAL A 171 5.13 5.48 22.93
N VAL A 172 4.65 4.71 23.90
CA VAL A 172 5.18 4.65 25.26
C VAL A 172 5.41 3.19 25.62
N LEU A 173 6.65 2.86 25.95
CA LEU A 173 7.05 1.54 26.45
C LEU A 173 7.25 1.61 27.95
N THR A 174 6.87 0.55 28.66
CA THR A 174 7.03 0.45 30.10
C THR A 174 7.88 -0.73 30.54
N ASN A 175 8.37 -0.69 31.76
CA ASN A 175 9.10 -1.79 32.40
C ASN A 175 8.24 -3.04 32.71
N SER A 176 6.96 -3.05 32.30
CA SER A 176 6.16 -4.27 32.26
C SER A 176 6.57 -5.22 31.13
N ILE A 177 7.35 -4.73 30.15
CA ILE A 177 8.11 -5.59 29.24
C ILE A 177 9.18 -6.33 30.04
N LYS A 178 9.28 -7.64 29.84
CA LYS A 178 10.19 -8.53 30.57
C LYS A 178 11.07 -9.34 29.63
N ASP A 179 12.19 -9.85 30.14
CA ASP A 179 12.96 -10.90 29.48
C ASP A 179 12.36 -12.29 29.76
N LYS A 180 12.96 -13.33 29.16
CA LYS A 180 12.52 -14.73 29.34
C LYS A 180 12.70 -15.26 30.77
N ALA A 181 13.52 -14.61 31.61
CA ALA A 181 13.68 -14.92 33.03
C ALA A 181 12.70 -14.13 33.92
N GLY A 182 11.84 -13.30 33.33
CA GLY A 182 10.84 -12.49 34.05
C GLY A 182 11.40 -11.17 34.62
N LYS A 183 12.64 -10.81 34.31
CA LYS A 183 13.27 -9.54 34.72
C LYS A 183 12.72 -8.40 33.87
N THR A 184 12.39 -7.29 34.53
CA THR A 184 11.80 -6.11 33.88
C THR A 184 12.81 -5.37 33.02
N ALA A 185 12.37 -4.85 31.88
CA ALA A 185 13.16 -3.95 31.07
C ALA A 185 13.47 -2.64 31.80
N SER A 186 14.66 -2.07 31.57
CA SER A 186 15.07 -0.75 32.07
C SER A 186 15.27 0.23 30.93
N SER A 187 15.38 1.53 31.22
CA SER A 187 15.78 2.54 30.23
C SER A 187 17.23 2.38 29.81
N SER A 188 17.56 2.78 28.56
CA SER A 188 18.95 3.01 28.18
C SER A 188 19.53 4.21 28.94
N SER A 189 20.87 4.26 29.10
CA SER A 189 21.56 5.39 29.72
C SER A 189 21.27 6.72 29.02
N THR A 190 21.24 6.72 27.69
CA THR A 190 20.91 7.92 26.90
C THR A 190 19.46 8.35 27.10
N TYR A 191 18.51 7.41 27.19
CA TYR A 191 17.12 7.77 27.48
C TYR A 191 16.96 8.28 28.92
N LEU A 192 17.71 7.75 29.90
CA LEU A 192 17.72 8.29 31.27
C LEU A 192 18.15 9.77 31.32
N LEU A 193 19.17 10.15 30.55
CA LEU A 193 19.55 11.56 30.37
C LEU A 193 18.43 12.34 29.67
N ALA A 194 17.89 11.78 28.59
CA ALA A 194 16.86 12.44 27.78
C ALA A 194 15.50 12.53 28.49
N LYS A 195 15.24 11.81 29.58
CA LYS A 195 14.03 11.96 30.42
C LYS A 195 14.29 12.70 31.74
N ALA A 196 15.49 13.27 31.91
CA ALA A 196 15.84 13.99 33.14
C ALA A 196 14.88 15.15 33.43
N THR A 197 14.55 15.34 34.71
CA THR A 197 13.72 16.47 35.14
C THR A 197 14.51 17.78 35.21
N GLN A 198 15.80 17.69 35.48
CA GLN A 198 16.71 18.83 35.54
C GLN A 198 17.16 19.25 34.13
N SER A 199 17.40 20.54 33.94
CA SER A 199 17.95 21.07 32.68
C SER A 199 19.37 20.53 32.43
N LEU A 200 19.66 20.15 31.19
CA LEU A 200 20.98 19.73 30.73
C LEU A 200 21.79 20.88 30.13
N ALA A 201 21.22 22.08 30.01
CA ALA A 201 21.83 23.20 29.29
C ALA A 201 23.24 23.59 29.78
N ASN A 202 23.53 23.39 31.06
CA ASN A 202 24.83 23.69 31.68
C ASN A 202 25.66 22.44 32.01
N THR A 203 25.43 21.35 31.28
CA THR A 203 26.13 20.07 31.45
C THR A 203 26.87 19.69 30.16
N PRO A 204 27.79 18.70 30.18
CA PRO A 204 28.37 18.14 28.95
C PRO A 204 27.32 17.58 27.97
N TYR A 205 26.06 17.43 28.40
CA TYR A 205 24.95 16.89 27.61
C TYR A 205 23.98 17.98 27.11
N ALA A 206 24.38 19.25 27.08
CA ALA A 206 23.54 20.38 26.65
C ALA A 206 22.87 20.19 25.28
N ALA A 207 23.51 19.46 24.36
CA ALA A 207 22.95 19.10 23.06
C ALA A 207 21.63 18.29 23.16
N LEU A 208 21.42 17.56 24.25
CA LEU A 208 20.22 16.77 24.50
C LEU A 208 19.08 17.58 25.14
N GLU A 209 19.28 18.85 25.51
CA GLU A 209 18.26 19.64 26.22
C GLU A 209 16.96 19.77 25.41
N SER A 210 17.07 20.01 24.10
CA SER A 210 15.87 20.08 23.24
C SER A 210 15.10 18.75 23.20
N LEU A 211 15.82 17.63 23.11
CA LEU A 211 15.22 16.30 23.15
C LEU A 211 14.60 16.02 24.53
N ARG A 212 15.24 16.47 25.60
CA ARG A 212 14.76 16.31 26.97
C ARG A 212 13.43 17.02 27.19
N GLN A 213 13.29 18.23 26.67
CA GLN A 213 12.04 18.98 26.73
C GLN A 213 10.91 18.26 25.99
N LEU A 214 11.20 17.70 24.80
CA LEU A 214 10.22 16.93 24.02
C LEU A 214 9.78 15.65 24.75
N ILE A 215 10.73 14.84 25.23
CA ILE A 215 10.41 13.63 26.01
C ILE A 215 9.64 13.98 27.28
N GLY A 216 9.98 15.10 27.94
CA GLY A 216 9.22 15.60 29.08
C GLY A 216 7.74 15.81 28.77
N THR A 217 7.41 16.36 27.60
CA THR A 217 6.00 16.53 27.17
C THR A 217 5.30 15.20 26.88
N GLN A 218 6.03 14.22 26.31
CA GLN A 218 5.52 12.88 26.03
C GLN A 218 5.19 12.13 27.34
N GLU A 219 6.13 12.11 28.29
CA GLU A 219 5.92 11.44 29.58
C GLU A 219 4.81 12.11 30.39
N ALA A 220 4.72 13.45 30.38
CA ALA A 220 3.66 14.17 31.06
C ALA A 220 2.27 13.80 30.50
N ALA A 221 2.14 13.70 29.18
CA ALA A 221 0.91 13.27 28.53
C ALA A 221 0.53 11.83 28.90
N ALA A 222 1.49 10.90 28.89
CA ALA A 222 1.27 9.51 29.28
C ALA A 222 0.85 9.36 30.76
N VAL A 223 1.49 10.13 31.65
CA VAL A 223 1.12 10.21 33.07
C VAL A 223 -0.32 10.71 33.24
N GLY A 224 -0.75 11.68 32.43
CA GLY A 224 -2.14 12.14 32.38
C GLY A 224 -3.16 11.07 31.99
N LYS A 225 -2.72 9.94 31.42
CA LYS A 225 -3.55 8.75 31.12
C LYS A 225 -3.33 7.60 32.09
N GLY A 226 -2.63 7.82 33.20
CA GLY A 226 -2.42 6.83 34.25
C GLY A 226 -1.17 5.95 34.08
N VAL A 227 -0.33 6.21 33.08
CA VAL A 227 0.97 5.51 32.96
C VAL A 227 1.92 6.06 34.02
N ALA A 228 2.33 5.22 34.97
CA ALA A 228 3.24 5.64 36.03
C ALA A 228 4.60 6.11 35.46
N LYS A 229 5.00 7.35 35.76
CA LYS A 229 6.23 7.97 35.23
C LYS A 229 7.49 7.10 35.43
N ALA A 230 7.62 6.51 36.61
CA ALA A 230 8.75 5.64 36.98
C ALA A 230 8.81 4.33 36.16
N ARG A 231 7.71 3.94 35.51
CA ARG A 231 7.64 2.75 34.66
C ARG A 231 7.98 3.01 33.20
N ILE A 232 7.97 4.26 32.73
CA ILE A 232 8.25 4.58 31.33
C ILE A 232 9.74 4.31 31.05
N ILE A 233 10.02 3.42 30.09
CA ILE A 233 11.39 3.04 29.73
C ILE A 233 11.85 3.64 28.40
N LEU A 234 10.91 3.99 27.51
CA LEU A 234 11.13 4.72 26.27
C LEU A 234 9.82 5.38 25.82
N SER A 235 9.91 6.57 25.23
CA SER A 235 8.80 7.23 24.55
C SER A 235 9.31 7.95 23.30
N TRP A 236 8.49 8.01 22.26
CA TRP A 236 8.78 8.81 21.07
C TRP A 236 7.48 9.15 20.33
N THR A 237 7.56 10.09 19.40
CA THR A 237 6.47 10.42 18.48
C THR A 237 6.85 10.13 17.04
N PHE A 238 5.84 9.87 16.21
CA PHE A 238 5.97 9.80 14.76
C PHE A 238 4.71 10.38 14.10
N THR A 239 4.85 10.94 12.90
CA THR A 239 3.74 11.55 12.16
C THR A 239 3.54 10.85 10.83
N THR A 240 2.33 10.32 10.57
CA THR A 240 2.03 9.64 9.30
C THR A 240 2.03 10.61 8.13
N GLN A 241 2.41 10.11 6.94
CA GLN A 241 2.40 10.88 5.70
C GLN A 241 0.99 11.32 5.31
N SER A 242 0.93 12.30 4.41
CA SER A 242 -0.31 12.68 3.75
C SER A 242 -0.59 11.80 2.52
N VAL A 243 -1.87 11.59 2.24
CA VAL A 243 -2.38 10.79 1.13
C VAL A 243 -3.38 11.60 0.32
N SER A 244 -4.42 12.14 0.98
CA SER A 244 -5.52 12.84 0.32
C SER A 244 -5.13 14.12 -0.42
N PRO A 245 -4.26 15.01 0.11
CA PRO A 245 -4.03 16.31 -0.50
C PRO A 245 -3.59 16.26 -1.97
N VAL A 246 -2.70 15.31 -2.31
CA VAL A 246 -2.20 15.16 -3.69
C VAL A 246 -3.31 14.68 -4.63
N LEU A 247 -4.09 13.67 -4.23
CA LEU A 247 -5.19 13.14 -5.05
C LEU A 247 -6.32 14.16 -5.20
N GLN A 248 -6.60 14.97 -4.17
CA GLN A 248 -7.55 16.08 -4.25
C GLN A 248 -7.08 17.15 -5.22
N ALA A 249 -5.78 17.50 -5.20
CA ALA A 249 -5.22 18.47 -6.15
C ALA A 249 -5.31 17.97 -7.60
N VAL A 250 -5.02 16.68 -7.85
CA VAL A 250 -5.21 16.03 -9.16
C VAL A 250 -6.67 16.10 -9.60
N THR A 251 -7.60 15.78 -8.70
CA THR A 251 -9.04 15.79 -8.99
C THR A 251 -9.53 17.19 -9.38
N ALA A 252 -9.01 18.23 -8.71
CA ALA A 252 -9.30 19.63 -9.02
C ALA A 252 -8.69 20.05 -10.38
N GLN A 253 -7.49 19.55 -10.70
CA GLN A 253 -6.81 19.79 -11.97
C GLN A 253 -7.44 19.02 -13.15
N ALA A 254 -8.07 17.86 -12.91
CA ALA A 254 -8.66 17.04 -13.96
C ALA A 254 -9.77 17.81 -14.70
N LYS A 255 -9.60 17.99 -16.00
CA LYS A 255 -10.57 18.60 -16.93
C LYS A 255 -10.89 17.63 -18.06
N ALA A 256 -12.00 17.85 -18.74
CA ALA A 256 -12.32 17.11 -19.97
C ALA A 256 -11.19 17.31 -20.99
N GLY A 257 -10.69 16.19 -21.51
CA GLY A 257 -9.76 16.12 -22.62
C GLY A 257 -10.50 16.06 -23.95
N LYS A 258 -9.78 16.29 -25.05
CA LYS A 258 -10.32 16.04 -26.38
C LYS A 258 -10.47 14.53 -26.55
N MET A 259 -11.69 14.07 -26.79
CA MET A 259 -12.02 12.66 -27.04
C MET A 259 -12.61 12.52 -28.44
N ILE A 260 -12.02 11.65 -29.26
CA ILE A 260 -12.45 11.40 -30.64
C ILE A 260 -12.61 9.89 -30.83
N MET A 261 -13.68 9.46 -31.49
CA MET A 261 -13.94 8.06 -31.80
C MET A 261 -14.16 7.83 -33.30
N SER A 262 -13.66 6.69 -33.78
CA SER A 262 -13.85 6.19 -35.14
C SER A 262 -15.30 5.85 -35.43
N PRO A 263 -15.68 5.76 -36.72
CA PRO A 263 -16.77 4.88 -37.13
C PRO A 263 -16.55 3.46 -36.60
N ALA A 264 -17.61 2.64 -36.59
CA ALA A 264 -17.49 1.25 -36.19
C ALA A 264 -16.50 0.52 -37.11
N LEU A 265 -15.50 -0.14 -36.51
CA LEU A 265 -14.47 -0.91 -37.23
C LEU A 265 -14.91 -2.35 -37.50
N GLY A 266 -15.93 -2.82 -36.79
CA GLY A 266 -16.47 -4.16 -36.84
C GLY A 266 -17.38 -4.41 -35.65
N THR A 267 -17.82 -5.64 -35.49
CA THR A 267 -18.52 -6.07 -34.27
C THR A 267 -17.54 -6.72 -33.30
N THR A 268 -17.94 -6.97 -32.07
CA THR A 268 -17.15 -7.75 -31.11
C THR A 268 -16.67 -9.10 -31.68
N GLN A 269 -17.49 -9.76 -32.50
CA GLN A 269 -17.13 -11.03 -33.17
C GLN A 269 -16.00 -10.85 -34.21
N THR A 270 -15.84 -9.67 -34.79
CA THR A 270 -14.74 -9.36 -35.72
C THR A 270 -13.38 -9.47 -35.02
N PHE A 271 -13.31 -9.11 -33.74
CA PHE A 271 -12.06 -9.05 -32.97
C PHE A 271 -11.87 -10.24 -32.01
N SER A 272 -12.92 -11.04 -31.80
CA SER A 272 -12.84 -12.31 -31.08
C SER A 272 -13.94 -13.24 -31.55
N THR A 273 -13.57 -14.37 -32.14
CA THR A 273 -14.52 -15.37 -32.66
C THR A 273 -15.35 -16.06 -31.56
N ALA A 274 -14.92 -15.95 -30.29
CA ALA A 274 -15.68 -16.43 -29.14
C ALA A 274 -16.93 -15.60 -28.84
N LEU A 275 -16.94 -14.33 -29.26
CA LEU A 275 -18.03 -13.38 -29.05
C LEU A 275 -19.11 -13.50 -30.14
N ARG A 276 -20.28 -12.93 -29.86
CA ARG A 276 -21.52 -13.05 -30.67
C ARG A 276 -21.85 -11.79 -31.46
N GLY A 277 -20.99 -10.78 -31.44
CA GLY A 277 -21.14 -9.62 -32.33
C GLY A 277 -22.26 -8.67 -31.89
N LYS A 278 -22.53 -8.59 -30.58
CA LYS A 278 -23.66 -7.82 -30.01
C LYS A 278 -23.38 -6.33 -29.86
N ALA A 279 -22.13 -5.93 -30.01
CA ALA A 279 -21.74 -4.53 -30.01
C ALA A 279 -20.84 -4.19 -31.19
N ASN A 280 -20.96 -2.95 -31.66
CA ASN A 280 -20.03 -2.34 -32.60
C ASN A 280 -18.80 -1.85 -31.85
N VAL A 281 -17.61 -2.12 -32.38
CA VAL A 281 -16.33 -1.73 -31.77
C VAL A 281 -15.81 -0.48 -32.47
N HIS A 282 -15.42 0.50 -31.67
CA HIS A 282 -14.85 1.77 -32.10
C HIS A 282 -13.48 1.96 -31.44
N ALA A 283 -12.52 2.49 -32.18
CA ALA A 283 -11.23 2.92 -31.64
C ALA A 283 -11.15 4.45 -31.63
N GLY A 284 -10.36 5.02 -30.74
CA GLY A 284 -10.30 6.46 -30.59
C GLY A 284 -9.15 6.93 -29.75
N THR A 285 -9.21 8.20 -29.38
CA THR A 285 -8.19 8.87 -28.58
C THR A 285 -8.77 9.73 -27.49
N LEU A 286 -7.97 9.94 -26.45
CA LEU A 286 -8.23 10.87 -25.37
C LEU A 286 -6.97 11.65 -25.03
N THR A 287 -7.03 12.98 -25.01
CA THR A 287 -5.92 13.80 -24.49
C THR A 287 -5.99 13.93 -22.96
N VAL A 288 -4.95 13.47 -22.26
CA VAL A 288 -4.82 13.53 -20.80
C VAL A 288 -3.61 14.39 -20.37
N PRO A 289 -3.65 15.08 -19.22
CA PRO A 289 -2.44 15.61 -18.59
C PRO A 289 -1.56 14.46 -18.10
N TYR A 290 -0.25 14.58 -18.30
CA TYR A 290 0.73 13.59 -17.88
C TYR A 290 1.77 14.24 -16.97
N TYR A 291 1.85 13.71 -15.75
CA TYR A 291 2.70 14.23 -14.68
C TYR A 291 4.03 13.45 -14.57
N LEU A 292 4.11 12.31 -15.25
CA LEU A 292 5.34 11.56 -15.52
C LEU A 292 6.03 12.09 -16.79
N ASN A 293 7.16 11.49 -17.18
CA ASN A 293 7.90 11.88 -18.40
C ASN A 293 7.93 10.70 -19.37
N ALA A 294 7.29 10.85 -20.54
CA ALA A 294 7.22 9.81 -21.56
C ALA A 294 8.60 9.45 -22.14
N LYS A 295 9.59 10.35 -22.05
CA LYS A 295 10.98 10.09 -22.46
C LYS A 295 11.83 9.44 -21.36
N ALA A 296 11.32 9.38 -20.14
CA ALA A 296 11.96 8.74 -18.99
C ALA A 296 10.94 7.91 -18.21
N PRO A 297 10.23 6.97 -18.86
CA PRO A 297 9.07 6.29 -18.29
C PRO A 297 9.41 5.44 -17.06
N LEU A 298 10.66 4.99 -16.93
CA LEU A 298 11.08 4.12 -15.83
C LEU A 298 11.61 4.89 -14.62
N THR A 299 12.08 6.12 -14.78
CA THR A 299 12.79 6.87 -13.72
C THR A 299 12.07 8.14 -13.28
N SER A 300 11.14 8.65 -14.09
CA SER A 300 10.35 9.83 -13.73
C SER A 300 9.29 9.49 -12.70
N TYR A 301 9.06 10.42 -11.78
CA TYR A 301 7.97 10.40 -10.81
C TYR A 301 7.33 11.80 -10.75
N TRP A 302 6.21 11.92 -10.07
CA TRP A 302 5.48 13.18 -9.96
C TRP A 302 6.19 14.17 -9.05
N GLN A 303 6.20 15.44 -9.46
CA GLN A 303 6.85 16.53 -8.74
C GLN A 303 5.97 17.78 -8.82
N GLY A 304 6.10 18.67 -7.83
CA GLY A 304 5.46 19.98 -7.82
C GLY A 304 6.24 21.04 -8.59
N ALA A 305 5.89 22.30 -8.35
CA ALA A 305 6.62 23.44 -8.91
C ALA A 305 8.09 23.44 -8.43
N GLY A 306 9.03 23.78 -9.32
CA GLY A 306 10.47 23.78 -8.96
C GLY A 306 11.05 22.40 -8.61
N ALA A 307 10.44 21.31 -9.09
CA ALA A 307 10.85 19.92 -8.80
C ALA A 307 10.69 19.49 -7.33
N SER A 308 9.92 20.23 -6.55
CA SER A 308 9.58 19.93 -5.16
C SER A 308 8.86 18.58 -5.00
N HIS A 309 9.02 17.97 -3.83
CA HIS A 309 8.27 16.77 -3.45
C HIS A 309 6.79 17.08 -3.24
N LEU A 310 5.94 16.08 -3.51
CA LEU A 310 4.50 16.21 -3.34
C LEU A 310 4.09 15.77 -1.93
N THR A 311 3.58 16.72 -1.18
CA THR A 311 3.24 16.58 0.25
C THR A 311 1.97 17.38 0.56
N ARG A 312 1.51 17.39 1.80
CA ARG A 312 0.44 18.30 2.21
C ARG A 312 0.80 19.79 2.06
N PHE A 313 2.09 20.12 2.08
CA PHE A 313 2.58 21.50 1.97
C PHE A 313 2.70 21.96 0.50
N ASN A 314 2.87 21.01 -0.41
CA ASN A 314 2.92 21.23 -1.85
C ASN A 314 2.21 20.08 -2.58
N PRO A 315 0.87 20.06 -2.57
CA PRO A 315 0.12 18.90 -3.04
C PRO A 315 -0.04 18.83 -4.56
N THR A 316 0.17 19.94 -5.26
CA THR A 316 -0.21 20.11 -6.66
C THR A 316 0.87 19.56 -7.60
N PRO A 317 0.62 18.43 -8.31
CA PRO A 317 1.57 17.93 -9.29
C PRO A 317 1.68 18.87 -10.50
N LYS A 318 2.90 19.01 -11.02
CA LYS A 318 3.19 19.75 -12.24
C LYS A 318 2.90 18.87 -13.45
N VAL A 319 1.99 19.31 -14.32
CA VAL A 319 1.79 18.71 -15.64
C VAL A 319 3.09 18.85 -16.44
N LYS A 320 3.71 17.73 -16.82
CA LYS A 320 4.96 17.71 -17.61
C LYS A 320 4.68 17.75 -19.11
N SER A 321 3.61 17.11 -19.54
CA SER A 321 3.15 17.10 -20.93
C SER A 321 1.66 16.77 -21.02
N LYS A 322 1.07 16.91 -22.21
CA LYS A 322 -0.22 16.27 -22.53
C LYS A 322 0.09 15.03 -23.37
N GLN A 323 -0.59 13.92 -23.09
CA GLN A 323 -0.48 12.68 -23.85
C GLN A 323 -1.82 12.40 -24.53
N THR A 324 -1.79 12.03 -25.80
CA THR A 324 -2.96 11.48 -26.50
C THR A 324 -2.89 9.97 -26.37
N ILE A 325 -3.83 9.41 -25.61
CA ILE A 325 -3.85 7.98 -25.29
C ILE A 325 -4.97 7.28 -26.08
N PRO A 326 -4.79 5.99 -26.43
CA PRO A 326 -5.82 5.24 -27.14
C PRO A 326 -7.04 4.95 -26.27
N VAL A 327 -8.21 4.90 -26.91
CA VAL A 327 -9.50 4.55 -26.32
C VAL A 327 -10.12 3.43 -27.14
N LEU A 328 -10.73 2.46 -26.46
CA LEU A 328 -11.63 1.48 -27.09
C LEU A 328 -13.04 1.68 -26.55
N MET A 329 -14.04 1.58 -27.42
CA MET A 329 -15.45 1.68 -27.03
C MET A 329 -16.29 0.63 -27.75
N THR A 330 -17.28 0.06 -27.06
CA THR A 330 -18.30 -0.80 -27.64
C THR A 330 -19.68 -0.17 -27.49
N VAL A 331 -20.48 -0.20 -28.54
CA VAL A 331 -21.84 0.36 -28.57
C VAL A 331 -22.83 -0.76 -28.92
N PRO A 332 -23.93 -0.95 -28.15
CA PRO A 332 -24.93 -1.96 -28.47
C PRO A 332 -25.45 -1.83 -29.91
N ASN A 333 -25.62 -2.95 -30.60
CA ASN A 333 -26.16 -3.00 -31.96
C ASN A 333 -27.44 -3.86 -32.03
N ALA A 334 -27.96 -4.08 -33.23
CA ALA A 334 -29.24 -4.77 -33.44
C ALA A 334 -29.23 -6.24 -32.99
N ASN A 335 -28.05 -6.84 -32.78
CA ASN A 335 -27.91 -8.22 -32.29
C ASN A 335 -27.94 -8.31 -30.75
N SER A 336 -27.82 -7.18 -30.04
CA SER A 336 -27.96 -7.15 -28.58
C SER A 336 -29.42 -7.24 -28.15
N LEU A 337 -29.68 -7.77 -26.95
CA LEU A 337 -31.02 -7.79 -26.36
C LEU A 337 -31.62 -6.38 -26.13
N ALA A 338 -30.76 -5.37 -25.92
CA ALA A 338 -31.19 -3.98 -25.81
C ALA A 338 -31.50 -3.32 -27.18
N GLY A 339 -31.07 -3.93 -28.28
CA GLY A 339 -31.16 -3.39 -29.63
C GLY A 339 -30.16 -2.26 -29.90
N ALA A 340 -30.26 -1.66 -31.10
CA ALA A 340 -29.37 -0.58 -31.53
C ALA A 340 -29.83 0.83 -31.14
N THR A 341 -31.01 0.96 -30.51
CA THR A 341 -31.62 2.27 -30.22
C THR A 341 -31.31 2.66 -28.77
N PRO A 342 -30.60 3.78 -28.52
CA PRO A 342 -30.35 4.25 -27.18
C PRO A 342 -31.65 4.66 -26.47
N PRO A 343 -31.68 4.63 -25.12
CA PRO A 343 -32.68 5.36 -24.35
C PRO A 343 -32.71 6.85 -24.73
N ALA A 344 -33.82 7.53 -24.45
CA ALA A 344 -33.98 8.96 -24.78
C ALA A 344 -32.89 9.86 -24.16
N THR A 345 -32.30 9.47 -23.03
CA THR A 345 -31.21 10.19 -22.36
C THR A 345 -29.81 9.81 -22.86
N GLY A 346 -29.71 8.90 -23.83
CA GLY A 346 -28.46 8.29 -24.29
C GLY A 346 -28.16 6.94 -23.64
N TRP A 347 -27.11 6.29 -24.11
CA TRP A 347 -26.62 5.03 -23.54
C TRP A 347 -25.98 5.25 -22.18
N PRO A 348 -26.39 4.53 -21.12
CA PRO A 348 -25.58 4.37 -19.92
C PRO A 348 -24.18 3.84 -20.26
N VAL A 349 -23.16 4.25 -19.50
CA VAL A 349 -21.76 3.95 -19.82
C VAL A 349 -21.06 3.22 -18.68
N ILE A 350 -20.34 2.16 -19.03
CA ILE A 350 -19.40 1.46 -18.15
C ILE A 350 -17.98 1.85 -18.52
N ILE A 351 -17.26 2.42 -17.55
CA ILE A 351 -15.80 2.57 -17.65
C ILE A 351 -15.17 1.25 -17.21
N PHE A 352 -14.41 0.63 -18.09
CA PHE A 352 -13.67 -0.60 -17.82
C PHE A 352 -12.17 -0.34 -17.67
N GLN A 353 -11.54 -0.94 -16.66
CA GLN A 353 -10.08 -0.89 -16.48
C GLN A 353 -9.48 -2.30 -16.38
N HIS A 354 -8.52 -2.58 -17.27
CA HIS A 354 -7.82 -3.86 -17.39
C HIS A 354 -6.81 -4.12 -16.24
N GLY A 355 -6.44 -5.39 -16.06
CA GLY A 355 -5.44 -5.84 -15.08
C GLY A 355 -3.98 -5.62 -15.52
N ILE A 356 -3.03 -5.93 -14.64
CA ILE A 356 -1.60 -5.83 -14.96
C ILE A 356 -1.25 -6.80 -16.10
N THR A 357 -0.28 -6.43 -16.93
CA THR A 357 0.19 -7.16 -18.13
C THR A 357 -0.82 -7.33 -19.27
N ARG A 358 -1.99 -6.73 -19.14
CA ARG A 358 -3.08 -6.75 -20.12
C ARG A 358 -3.21 -5.41 -20.85
N SER A 359 -4.29 -5.22 -21.59
CA SER A 359 -4.58 -3.95 -22.26
C SER A 359 -6.08 -3.66 -22.27
N ARG A 360 -6.44 -2.48 -22.77
CA ARG A 360 -7.83 -2.06 -23.04
C ARG A 360 -8.67 -3.09 -23.79
N LEU A 361 -8.07 -4.03 -24.54
CA LEU A 361 -8.77 -5.11 -25.23
C LEU A 361 -9.58 -6.02 -24.28
N ASP A 362 -9.20 -6.12 -23.01
CA ASP A 362 -9.90 -6.96 -22.03
C ASP A 362 -11.38 -6.58 -21.87
N MET A 363 -11.77 -5.34 -22.18
CA MET A 363 -13.19 -4.94 -22.14
C MET A 363 -14.06 -5.76 -23.11
N LEU A 364 -13.49 -6.30 -24.20
CA LEU A 364 -14.24 -7.08 -25.19
C LEU A 364 -14.84 -8.35 -24.57
N ALA A 365 -14.19 -8.92 -23.55
CA ALA A 365 -14.65 -10.13 -22.88
C ALA A 365 -16.01 -9.97 -22.19
N ILE A 366 -16.35 -8.74 -21.77
CA ILE A 366 -17.62 -8.42 -21.10
C ILE A 366 -18.56 -7.58 -21.98
N ALA A 367 -18.12 -7.20 -23.18
CA ALA A 367 -18.82 -6.24 -24.03
C ALA A 367 -20.18 -6.74 -24.51
N ASP A 368 -20.29 -8.01 -24.88
CA ASP A 368 -21.56 -8.59 -25.35
C ASP A 368 -22.60 -8.69 -24.23
N SER A 369 -22.19 -9.12 -23.04
CA SER A 369 -23.05 -9.19 -21.84
C SER A 369 -23.54 -7.81 -21.40
N LEU A 370 -22.67 -6.79 -21.47
CA LEU A 370 -23.04 -5.41 -21.17
C LEU A 370 -23.87 -4.75 -22.28
N ALA A 371 -23.66 -5.13 -23.54
CA ALA A 371 -24.48 -4.67 -24.65
C ALA A 371 -25.91 -5.21 -24.58
N ASP A 372 -26.08 -6.48 -24.20
CA ASP A 372 -27.40 -7.05 -23.88
C ASP A 372 -28.10 -6.28 -22.76
N ALA A 373 -27.35 -5.79 -21.78
CA ALA A 373 -27.85 -4.96 -20.69
C ALA A 373 -28.03 -3.48 -21.07
N GLY A 374 -27.74 -3.10 -22.32
CA GLY A 374 -27.93 -1.75 -22.84
C GLY A 374 -26.88 -0.74 -22.40
N PHE A 375 -25.62 -1.17 -22.23
CA PHE A 375 -24.50 -0.29 -21.89
C PHE A 375 -23.53 -0.10 -23.05
N VAL A 376 -23.02 1.12 -23.17
CA VAL A 376 -21.73 1.37 -23.83
C VAL A 376 -20.61 1.02 -22.86
N VAL A 377 -19.55 0.37 -23.34
CA VAL A 377 -18.33 0.13 -22.56
C VAL A 377 -17.19 0.95 -23.14
N VAL A 378 -16.38 1.58 -22.29
CA VAL A 378 -15.21 2.37 -22.70
C VAL A 378 -14.00 1.99 -21.85
N ALA A 379 -12.84 1.82 -22.49
CA ALA A 379 -11.60 1.47 -21.81
C ALA A 379 -10.41 2.28 -22.35
N ILE A 380 -9.45 2.52 -21.46
CA ILE A 380 -8.13 3.08 -21.73
C ILE A 380 -7.07 2.21 -21.08
N ASP A 381 -5.82 2.34 -21.53
CA ASP A 381 -4.70 1.67 -20.86
C ASP A 381 -4.14 2.48 -19.71
N LEU A 382 -3.74 1.75 -18.67
CA LEU A 382 -2.87 2.27 -17.63
C LEU A 382 -1.52 2.72 -18.24
N PRO A 383 -0.75 3.60 -17.57
CA PRO A 383 0.62 3.89 -17.97
C PRO A 383 1.42 2.61 -18.24
N LEU A 384 2.30 2.62 -19.25
CA LEU A 384 3.15 1.47 -19.61
C LEU A 384 2.38 0.22 -20.08
N HIS A 385 1.08 0.33 -20.32
CA HIS A 385 0.26 -0.72 -20.91
C HIS A 385 -0.23 -0.33 -22.31
N GLY A 386 -0.65 -1.32 -23.08
CA GLY A 386 -1.12 -1.12 -24.45
C GLY A 386 -1.08 -2.40 -25.26
N ILE A 387 -1.41 -2.29 -26.53
CA ILE A 387 -1.36 -3.41 -27.47
C ILE A 387 0.04 -3.49 -28.07
N THR A 388 0.76 -4.57 -27.78
CA THR A 388 2.15 -4.77 -28.25
C THR A 388 2.23 -5.62 -29.51
N ASP A 389 1.20 -6.43 -29.79
CA ASP A 389 1.08 -7.15 -31.06
C ASP A 389 0.86 -6.16 -32.21
N THR A 390 1.87 -6.02 -33.06
CA THR A 390 1.91 -5.10 -34.19
C THR A 390 0.94 -5.46 -35.31
N THR A 391 0.39 -6.68 -35.29
CA THR A 391 -0.61 -7.14 -36.27
C THR A 391 -2.05 -6.89 -35.82
N ASN A 392 -2.26 -6.50 -34.57
CA ASN A 392 -3.60 -6.31 -34.02
C ASN A 392 -4.26 -5.04 -34.59
N PRO A 393 -5.43 -5.13 -35.25
CA PRO A 393 -6.06 -3.99 -35.92
C PRO A 393 -6.58 -2.89 -34.97
N LEU A 394 -6.62 -3.14 -33.66
CA LEU A 394 -7.02 -2.16 -32.64
C LEU A 394 -5.81 -1.45 -31.99
N LYS A 395 -4.59 -1.75 -32.45
CA LYS A 395 -3.38 -1.04 -32.03
C LYS A 395 -3.46 0.43 -32.44
N ALA A 396 -2.94 1.30 -31.59
CA ALA A 396 -3.11 2.75 -31.67
C ALA A 396 -2.64 3.36 -33.00
N ASP A 397 -1.46 2.97 -33.47
CA ASP A 397 -0.85 3.44 -34.72
C ASP A 397 -1.54 2.89 -35.99
N LEU A 398 -2.43 1.91 -35.84
CA LEU A 398 -3.30 1.40 -36.90
C LEU A 398 -4.70 2.03 -36.86
N ASN A 399 -4.93 2.99 -35.94
CA ASN A 399 -6.20 3.69 -35.81
C ASN A 399 -6.47 4.59 -37.03
N PRO A 400 -7.60 4.42 -37.74
CA PRO A 400 -7.95 5.24 -38.90
C PRO A 400 -8.07 6.74 -38.62
N ILE A 401 -8.28 7.13 -37.35
CA ILE A 401 -8.48 8.52 -36.94
C ILE A 401 -7.20 9.22 -36.48
N SER A 402 -6.11 8.48 -36.21
CA SER A 402 -4.84 9.09 -35.83
C SER A 402 -3.66 8.13 -36.01
N SER A 403 -2.93 8.31 -37.11
CA SER A 403 -1.69 7.55 -37.41
C SER A 403 -0.48 7.99 -36.58
N GLN A 404 -0.62 9.01 -35.74
CA GLN A 404 0.43 9.50 -34.83
C GLN A 404 0.21 9.03 -33.38
N ASP A 405 -0.83 8.23 -33.13
CA ASP A 405 -1.07 7.68 -31.80
C ASP A 405 0.02 6.69 -31.43
N VAL A 406 0.48 6.78 -30.17
CA VAL A 406 1.47 5.86 -29.63
C VAL A 406 0.83 5.12 -28.47
N GLU A 407 1.02 3.81 -28.46
CA GLU A 407 0.70 2.96 -27.31
C GLU A 407 1.40 3.48 -26.05
N ARG A 408 0.77 3.34 -24.89
CA ARG A 408 1.39 3.81 -23.63
C ARG A 408 2.56 2.95 -23.17
N THR A 409 2.82 1.84 -23.86
CA THR A 409 4.06 1.06 -23.74
C THR A 409 5.29 1.85 -24.20
N PHE A 410 5.08 2.93 -24.96
CA PHE A 410 6.13 3.73 -25.60
C PHE A 410 7.08 2.90 -26.51
N ASN A 411 6.60 1.74 -26.97
CA ASN A 411 7.38 0.77 -27.75
C ASN A 411 8.73 0.43 -27.10
N LEU A 412 8.76 0.36 -25.76
CA LEU A 412 9.96 -0.05 -25.03
C LEU A 412 10.37 -1.47 -25.43
N ASP A 413 11.68 -1.67 -25.61
CA ASP A 413 12.35 -2.94 -25.90
C ASP A 413 13.67 -2.90 -25.11
N LEU A 414 13.61 -3.33 -23.85
CA LEU A 414 14.72 -3.27 -22.90
C LEU A 414 15.08 -4.64 -22.31
N ARG A 415 14.32 -5.68 -22.61
CA ARG A 415 14.64 -7.06 -22.26
C ARG A 415 14.30 -7.98 -23.43
N ASN A 416 14.89 -9.15 -23.40
CA ASN A 416 14.54 -10.21 -24.32
C ASN A 416 13.20 -10.85 -23.91
N ASN A 417 12.21 -10.82 -24.79
CA ASN A 417 10.84 -11.26 -24.53
C ASN A 417 10.73 -12.77 -24.26
N SER A 418 11.72 -13.56 -24.71
CA SER A 418 11.77 -15.02 -24.51
C SER A 418 12.43 -15.42 -23.18
N THR A 419 13.52 -14.75 -22.82
CA THR A 419 14.37 -15.13 -21.67
C THR A 419 14.18 -14.25 -20.45
N GLY A 420 13.60 -13.06 -20.60
CA GLY A 420 13.49 -12.04 -19.55
C GLY A 420 14.81 -11.35 -19.19
N ALA A 421 15.92 -11.70 -19.84
CA ALA A 421 17.22 -11.07 -19.63
C ALA A 421 17.24 -9.63 -20.15
N GLY A 422 18.01 -8.74 -19.50
CA GLY A 422 18.14 -7.36 -19.97
C GLY A 422 18.83 -7.27 -21.33
N GLY A 423 18.42 -6.28 -22.13
CA GLY A 423 18.90 -6.04 -23.49
C GLY A 423 17.79 -6.20 -24.53
N ALA A 424 17.79 -5.33 -25.53
CA ALA A 424 16.79 -5.30 -26.59
C ALA A 424 16.86 -6.55 -27.48
N ASP A 425 15.71 -7.08 -27.92
CA ASP A 425 15.64 -8.20 -28.87
C ASP A 425 14.91 -7.87 -30.18
N GLY A 426 14.54 -6.60 -30.38
CA GLY A 426 13.83 -6.11 -31.55
C GLY A 426 12.31 -6.24 -31.45
N LEU A 427 11.78 -6.76 -30.35
CA LEU A 427 10.35 -6.88 -30.09
C LEU A 427 9.92 -5.92 -28.99
N ILE A 428 8.73 -5.33 -29.15
CA ILE A 428 8.15 -4.49 -28.10
C ILE A 428 7.90 -5.39 -26.88
N ASP A 429 8.37 -4.94 -25.73
CA ASP A 429 8.16 -5.60 -24.46
C ASP A 429 6.67 -5.68 -24.10
N SER A 430 6.28 -6.81 -23.54
CA SER A 430 4.88 -7.08 -23.15
C SER A 430 4.27 -5.93 -22.36
N SER A 431 2.98 -5.69 -22.58
CA SER A 431 2.21 -4.68 -21.86
C SER A 431 2.47 -4.73 -20.36
N GLY A 432 2.61 -3.58 -19.69
CA GLY A 432 2.73 -3.49 -18.24
C GLY A 432 4.03 -3.99 -17.61
N SER A 433 5.00 -4.48 -18.41
CA SER A 433 6.22 -5.12 -17.90
C SER A 433 7.05 -4.27 -16.94
N TYR A 434 6.91 -2.95 -17.05
CA TYR A 434 7.65 -1.98 -16.24
C TYR A 434 6.77 -1.15 -15.31
N PHE A 435 5.49 -1.51 -15.18
CA PHE A 435 4.54 -0.77 -14.35
C PHE A 435 4.95 -0.80 -12.88
N ILE A 436 5.31 -1.99 -12.39
CA ILE A 436 5.96 -2.20 -11.11
C ILE A 436 7.47 -2.14 -11.33
N ASN A 437 8.10 -1.14 -10.73
CA ASN A 437 9.50 -0.84 -10.87
C ASN A 437 10.21 -0.90 -9.50
N LEU A 438 10.96 -1.99 -9.28
CA LEU A 438 11.70 -2.23 -8.05
C LEU A 438 12.90 -1.28 -7.86
N THR A 439 13.40 -0.67 -8.93
CA THR A 439 14.50 0.31 -8.87
C THR A 439 14.00 1.74 -8.66
N SER A 440 12.71 1.99 -8.90
CA SER A 440 12.05 3.27 -8.61
C SER A 440 10.64 3.07 -8.06
N LEU A 441 10.56 2.94 -6.74
CA LEU A 441 9.28 2.82 -6.02
C LEU A 441 8.35 4.03 -6.24
N ARG A 442 8.93 5.23 -6.37
CA ARG A 442 8.16 6.45 -6.68
C ARG A 442 7.52 6.39 -8.07
N THR A 443 8.24 5.88 -9.08
CA THR A 443 7.68 5.65 -10.42
C THR A 443 6.50 4.68 -10.33
N SER A 444 6.65 3.57 -9.60
CA SER A 444 5.58 2.58 -9.43
C SER A 444 4.31 3.18 -8.82
N ARG A 445 4.46 3.92 -7.71
CA ARG A 445 3.36 4.64 -7.05
C ARG A 445 2.67 5.60 -8.02
N ASP A 446 3.46 6.39 -8.74
CA ASP A 446 2.95 7.46 -9.58
C ASP A 446 2.39 6.95 -10.93
N ASN A 447 2.75 5.74 -11.37
CA ASN A 447 2.07 5.02 -12.44
C ASN A 447 0.60 4.73 -12.04
N ILE A 448 0.35 4.27 -10.81
CA ILE A 448 -1.02 4.03 -10.32
C ILE A 448 -1.78 5.36 -10.23
N ARG A 449 -1.19 6.40 -9.63
CA ARG A 449 -1.82 7.73 -9.53
C ARG A 449 -2.11 8.38 -10.87
N GLN A 450 -1.25 8.16 -11.86
CA GLN A 450 -1.51 8.59 -13.24
C GLN A 450 -2.69 7.84 -13.84
N GLY A 451 -2.80 6.53 -13.63
CA GLY A 451 -4.00 5.77 -14.00
C GLY A 451 -5.28 6.33 -13.36
N MET A 452 -5.24 6.69 -12.06
CA MET A 452 -6.37 7.34 -11.38
C MET A 452 -6.73 8.69 -12.03
N SER A 453 -5.73 9.52 -12.34
CA SER A 453 -5.93 10.80 -13.04
C SER A 453 -6.54 10.60 -14.43
N ASP A 454 -6.08 9.59 -15.17
CA ASP A 454 -6.55 9.32 -16.53
C ASP A 454 -8.01 8.86 -16.52
N LEU A 455 -8.43 8.06 -15.53
CA LEU A 455 -9.83 7.68 -15.31
C LEU A 455 -10.72 8.90 -14.98
N MET A 456 -10.24 9.84 -14.16
CA MET A 456 -10.97 11.09 -13.88
C MET A 456 -11.17 11.92 -15.15
N VAL A 457 -10.14 12.01 -15.99
CA VAL A 457 -10.20 12.76 -17.26
C VAL A 457 -11.12 12.04 -18.25
N LEU A 458 -11.03 10.71 -18.35
CA LEU A 458 -11.93 9.89 -19.16
C LEU A 458 -13.38 10.16 -18.80
N ARG A 459 -13.74 10.04 -17.51
CA ARG A 459 -15.10 10.31 -17.01
C ARG A 459 -15.60 11.69 -17.45
N LYS A 460 -14.79 12.75 -17.24
CA LYS A 460 -15.15 14.13 -17.59
C LYS A 460 -15.22 14.37 -19.10
N SER A 461 -14.55 13.55 -19.92
CA SER A 461 -14.49 13.73 -21.37
C SER A 461 -15.68 13.09 -22.11
N LEU A 462 -16.39 12.15 -21.49
CA LEU A 462 -17.51 11.44 -22.12
C LEU A 462 -18.60 12.39 -22.66
N ALA A 463 -18.89 13.48 -21.94
CA ALA A 463 -19.91 14.45 -22.37
C ALA A 463 -19.50 15.25 -23.63
N GLY A 464 -18.21 15.33 -23.93
CA GLY A 464 -17.64 16.04 -25.07
C GLY A 464 -17.14 15.13 -26.18
N LEU A 465 -17.58 13.86 -26.20
CA LEU A 465 -17.18 12.88 -27.19
C LEU A 465 -17.47 13.35 -28.62
N GLN A 466 -16.47 13.28 -29.50
CA GLN A 466 -16.59 13.59 -30.93
C GLN A 466 -16.53 12.31 -31.76
N ALA A 467 -17.50 12.09 -32.63
CA ALA A 467 -17.54 10.96 -33.55
C ALA A 467 -18.18 11.39 -34.88
N ALA A 468 -17.84 10.70 -35.98
CA ALA A 468 -18.42 10.99 -37.30
C ALA A 468 -19.94 10.79 -37.35
N SER A 469 -20.44 9.85 -36.55
CA SER A 469 -21.86 9.67 -36.26
C SER A 469 -22.08 9.83 -34.76
N PRO A 470 -23.10 10.57 -34.30
CA PRO A 470 -23.33 10.77 -32.88
C PRO A 470 -23.49 9.45 -32.12
N ILE A 471 -22.73 9.29 -31.03
CA ILE A 471 -22.91 8.21 -30.05
C ILE A 471 -23.49 8.88 -28.80
N PRO A 472 -24.83 8.90 -28.61
CA PRO A 472 -25.44 9.59 -27.48
C PRO A 472 -25.17 8.82 -26.19
N LEU A 473 -24.52 9.48 -25.22
CA LEU A 473 -24.16 8.92 -23.92
C LEU A 473 -24.94 9.60 -22.79
N ASP A 474 -25.47 8.80 -21.86
CA ASP A 474 -26.06 9.26 -20.60
C ASP A 474 -24.95 9.33 -19.53
N THR A 475 -24.28 10.48 -19.46
CA THR A 475 -23.16 10.69 -18.51
C THR A 475 -23.60 10.88 -17.06
N ALA A 476 -24.91 10.90 -16.79
CA ALA A 476 -25.43 10.80 -15.43
C ALA A 476 -25.51 9.33 -14.96
N LYS A 477 -25.53 8.37 -15.89
CA LYS A 477 -25.57 6.92 -15.61
C LYS A 477 -24.25 6.24 -15.94
N LEU A 478 -23.23 6.58 -15.18
CA LEU A 478 -21.92 5.93 -15.25
C LEU A 478 -21.84 4.76 -14.26
N GLY A 479 -21.13 3.71 -14.66
CA GLY A 479 -20.71 2.58 -13.84
C GLY A 479 -19.22 2.30 -14.03
N PHE A 480 -18.63 1.52 -13.14
CA PHE A 480 -17.23 1.12 -13.20
C PHE A 480 -17.08 -0.40 -13.09
N VAL A 481 -16.21 -0.97 -13.92
CA VAL A 481 -15.80 -2.37 -13.83
C VAL A 481 -14.27 -2.42 -13.91
N GLY A 482 -13.64 -2.98 -12.90
CA GLY A 482 -12.20 -3.20 -12.91
C GLY A 482 -11.87 -4.64 -12.55
N ILE A 483 -10.72 -5.12 -13.04
CA ILE A 483 -10.16 -6.41 -12.66
C ILE A 483 -8.71 -6.23 -12.20
N SER A 484 -8.30 -6.93 -11.13
CA SER A 484 -6.91 -6.95 -10.67
C SER A 484 -6.36 -5.53 -10.44
N LEU A 485 -5.21 -5.18 -11.00
CA LEU A 485 -4.64 -3.82 -10.99
C LEU A 485 -5.63 -2.74 -11.47
N GLY A 486 -6.53 -3.06 -12.40
CA GLY A 486 -7.56 -2.14 -12.86
C GLY A 486 -8.64 -1.89 -11.80
N ALA A 487 -9.02 -2.90 -11.02
CA ALA A 487 -9.86 -2.74 -9.84
C ALA A 487 -9.13 -1.96 -8.74
N MET A 488 -7.85 -2.23 -8.51
CA MET A 488 -7.01 -1.52 -7.52
C MET A 488 -6.85 -0.03 -7.85
N THR A 489 -6.54 0.29 -9.11
CA THR A 489 -6.47 1.69 -9.59
C THR A 489 -7.86 2.33 -9.55
N GLY A 490 -8.89 1.57 -9.91
CA GLY A 490 -10.30 1.95 -9.82
C GLY A 490 -10.72 2.37 -8.42
N ILE A 491 -10.32 1.63 -7.37
CA ILE A 491 -10.57 1.99 -5.97
C ILE A 491 -9.99 3.37 -5.64
N GLY A 492 -8.78 3.66 -6.12
CA GLY A 492 -8.18 4.98 -5.94
C GLY A 492 -8.95 6.10 -6.67
N TYR A 493 -9.37 5.87 -7.91
CA TYR A 493 -10.24 6.81 -8.65
C TYR A 493 -11.58 7.04 -7.92
N LEU A 494 -12.24 5.96 -7.50
CA LEU A 494 -13.50 5.99 -6.76
C LEU A 494 -13.36 6.69 -5.40
N SER A 495 -12.22 6.55 -4.71
CA SER A 495 -11.98 7.29 -3.47
C SER A 495 -12.10 8.82 -3.64
N GLN A 496 -11.90 9.34 -4.85
CA GLN A 496 -11.97 10.76 -5.16
C GLN A 496 -13.25 11.17 -5.90
N GLU A 497 -13.97 10.24 -6.52
CA GLU A 497 -15.18 10.55 -7.28
C GLU A 497 -16.33 10.93 -6.33
N ALA A 498 -16.91 12.10 -6.56
CA ALA A 498 -18.01 12.59 -5.73
C ALA A 498 -19.37 12.01 -6.14
N THR A 499 -19.51 11.63 -7.41
CA THR A 499 -20.76 11.08 -7.94
C THR A 499 -20.84 9.59 -7.64
N SER A 500 -21.88 9.16 -6.93
CA SER A 500 -22.12 7.74 -6.66
C SER A 500 -22.09 6.92 -7.96
N THR A 501 -21.23 5.90 -8.02
CA THR A 501 -20.94 5.11 -9.22
C THR A 501 -20.95 3.64 -8.82
N PRO A 502 -21.91 2.82 -9.31
CA PRO A 502 -21.89 1.38 -9.05
C PRO A 502 -20.60 0.76 -9.62
N ALA A 503 -19.83 0.10 -8.75
CA ALA A 503 -18.52 -0.44 -9.09
C ALA A 503 -18.44 -1.96 -8.88
N SER A 504 -18.16 -2.71 -9.95
CA SER A 504 -17.75 -4.11 -9.85
C SER A 504 -16.22 -4.19 -9.80
N LEU A 505 -15.68 -4.77 -8.73
CA LEU A 505 -14.25 -4.88 -8.46
C LEU A 505 -13.86 -6.37 -8.41
N ALA A 506 -13.36 -6.89 -9.54
CA ALA A 506 -12.98 -8.30 -9.63
C ALA A 506 -11.54 -8.52 -9.16
N VAL A 507 -11.39 -9.41 -8.18
CA VAL A 507 -10.10 -9.88 -7.63
C VAL A 507 -9.06 -8.77 -7.32
N PRO A 508 -9.45 -7.64 -6.66
CA PRO A 508 -8.49 -6.64 -6.20
C PRO A 508 -7.78 -7.11 -4.91
N GLY A 509 -6.69 -6.45 -4.54
CA GLY A 509 -6.12 -6.56 -3.21
C GLY A 509 -5.51 -5.25 -2.73
N GLY A 510 -5.15 -5.20 -1.45
CA GLY A 510 -4.45 -4.07 -0.84
C GLY A 510 -3.11 -4.49 -0.23
N GLY A 511 -2.32 -3.52 0.24
CA GLY A 511 -1.02 -3.78 0.86
C GLY A 511 -0.02 -4.31 -0.17
N ILE A 512 0.16 -3.53 -1.24
CA ILE A 512 0.76 -3.92 -2.52
C ILE A 512 2.10 -4.62 -2.37
N ALA A 513 2.99 -4.13 -1.50
CA ALA A 513 4.37 -4.67 -1.44
C ALA A 513 4.38 -6.14 -1.02
N ARG A 514 3.74 -6.45 0.12
CA ARG A 514 3.67 -7.83 0.64
C ARG A 514 2.65 -8.68 -0.12
N LEU A 515 1.63 -8.08 -0.70
CA LEU A 515 0.73 -8.75 -1.65
C LEU A 515 1.52 -9.30 -2.84
N LEU A 516 2.36 -8.48 -3.48
CA LEU A 516 3.16 -8.90 -4.62
C LEU A 516 4.25 -9.91 -4.23
N ASP A 517 4.91 -9.72 -3.08
CA ASP A 517 5.89 -10.69 -2.54
C ASP A 517 5.25 -12.06 -2.23
N GLY A 518 4.02 -12.05 -1.71
CA GLY A 518 3.24 -13.25 -1.37
C GLY A 518 2.51 -13.90 -2.54
N SER A 519 2.51 -13.27 -3.71
CA SER A 519 1.89 -13.80 -4.93
C SER A 519 2.66 -15.02 -5.45
N GLU A 520 1.97 -16.11 -5.77
CA GLU A 520 2.59 -17.26 -6.45
C GLU A 520 3.04 -16.89 -7.87
N THR A 521 2.38 -15.90 -8.50
CA THR A 521 2.70 -15.42 -9.84
C THR A 521 3.85 -14.42 -9.86
N PHE A 522 3.83 -13.41 -8.98
CA PHE A 522 4.82 -12.32 -8.99
C PHE A 522 5.96 -12.48 -8.00
N GLY A 523 5.72 -13.16 -6.87
CA GLY A 523 6.67 -13.28 -5.77
C GLY A 523 8.04 -13.81 -6.20
N PRO A 524 8.14 -14.92 -6.96
CA PRO A 524 9.42 -15.47 -7.39
C PRO A 524 10.29 -14.48 -8.18
N ALA A 525 9.70 -13.77 -9.15
CA ALA A 525 10.42 -12.81 -9.98
C ALA A 525 10.90 -11.59 -9.18
N ILE A 526 10.06 -11.09 -8.25
CA ILE A 526 10.44 -9.98 -7.35
C ILE A 526 11.59 -10.40 -6.43
N GLN A 527 11.49 -11.59 -5.84
CA GLN A 527 12.51 -12.13 -4.95
C GLN A 527 13.84 -12.32 -5.68
N GLN A 528 13.81 -12.84 -6.91
CA GLN A 528 14.99 -12.99 -7.75
C GLN A 528 15.61 -11.64 -8.14
N GLY A 529 14.78 -10.67 -8.57
CA GLY A 529 15.25 -9.33 -8.95
C GLY A 529 15.90 -8.57 -7.79
N LEU A 530 15.34 -8.69 -6.59
CA LEU A 530 15.93 -8.12 -5.38
C LEU A 530 17.21 -8.84 -4.97
N ALA A 531 17.25 -10.18 -5.05
CA ALA A 531 18.44 -10.96 -4.75
C ALA A 531 19.61 -10.61 -5.68
N ALA A 532 19.34 -10.31 -6.96
CA ALA A 532 20.34 -9.82 -7.92
C ALA A 532 20.96 -8.47 -7.50
N SER A 533 20.29 -7.70 -6.64
CA SER A 533 20.78 -6.45 -6.05
C SER A 533 21.31 -6.62 -4.61
N GLY A 534 21.51 -7.86 -4.15
CA GLY A 534 21.96 -8.18 -2.79
C GLY A 534 20.89 -8.11 -1.71
N ILE A 535 19.61 -7.90 -2.08
CA ILE A 535 18.47 -7.85 -1.16
C ILE A 535 17.80 -9.23 -1.13
N VAL A 536 18.26 -10.10 -0.23
CA VAL A 536 17.86 -11.52 -0.22
C VAL A 536 16.72 -11.77 0.76
N LYS A 537 15.67 -12.50 0.34
CA LYS A 537 14.52 -12.86 1.18
C LYS A 537 14.95 -13.54 2.49
N GLY A 538 14.31 -13.14 3.59
CA GLY A 538 14.63 -13.61 4.94
C GLY A 538 15.74 -12.82 5.65
N THR A 539 16.32 -11.80 5.01
CA THR A 539 17.27 -10.88 5.65
C THR A 539 16.59 -9.59 6.11
N ALA A 540 17.20 -8.91 7.07
CA ALA A 540 16.72 -7.59 7.53
C ALA A 540 16.68 -6.55 6.38
N ALA A 541 17.59 -6.65 5.40
CA ALA A 541 17.59 -5.77 4.24
C ALA A 541 16.34 -5.97 3.37
N TYR A 542 15.87 -7.21 3.23
CA TYR A 542 14.64 -7.52 2.51
C TYR A 542 13.40 -7.01 3.24
N ASP A 543 13.34 -7.19 4.56
CA ASP A 543 12.22 -6.68 5.35
C ASP A 543 12.18 -5.14 5.35
N THR A 544 13.35 -4.50 5.37
CA THR A 544 13.48 -3.05 5.20
C THR A 544 12.97 -2.62 3.82
N PHE A 545 13.39 -3.31 2.76
CA PHE A 545 12.91 -3.02 1.40
C PHE A 545 11.39 -3.14 1.32
N MET A 546 10.81 -4.23 1.83
CA MET A 546 9.36 -4.44 1.79
C MET A 546 8.58 -3.41 2.61
N GLY A 547 9.11 -3.03 3.78
CA GLY A 547 8.51 -1.98 4.61
C GLY A 547 8.51 -0.62 3.90
N VAL A 548 9.62 -0.23 3.29
CA VAL A 548 9.71 1.03 2.55
C VAL A 548 8.92 1.00 1.24
N ALA A 549 8.93 -0.12 0.51
CA ALA A 549 8.11 -0.30 -0.69
C ALA A 549 6.63 -0.09 -0.38
N GLN A 550 6.14 -0.63 0.74
CA GLN A 550 4.79 -0.40 1.20
C GLN A 550 4.56 1.07 1.56
N TRP A 551 5.45 1.65 2.37
CA TRP A 551 5.36 3.04 2.81
C TRP A 551 5.29 4.02 1.63
N VAL A 552 6.16 3.87 0.64
CA VAL A 552 6.12 4.69 -0.58
C VAL A 552 4.83 4.47 -1.36
N SER A 553 4.28 3.25 -1.37
CA SER A 553 3.07 2.91 -2.13
C SER A 553 1.75 3.32 -1.46
N ASP A 554 1.72 3.44 -0.13
CA ASP A 554 0.52 3.76 0.67
C ASP A 554 -0.35 4.88 0.05
N PRO A 555 0.19 6.00 -0.47
CA PRO A 555 -0.61 7.06 -1.05
C PRO A 555 -1.30 6.74 -2.39
N ALA A 556 -1.14 5.52 -2.90
CA ALA A 556 -1.79 4.96 -4.07
C ALA A 556 -2.40 3.58 -3.80
N ASP A 557 -2.31 3.07 -2.57
CA ASP A 557 -2.66 1.70 -2.22
C ASP A 557 -4.17 1.57 -1.92
N PRO A 558 -4.86 0.58 -2.52
CA PRO A 558 -6.27 0.29 -2.21
C PRO A 558 -6.53 0.04 -0.72
N ILE A 559 -5.58 -0.49 0.05
CA ILE A 559 -5.80 -0.71 1.49
C ILE A 559 -6.01 0.60 2.25
N VAL A 560 -5.42 1.70 1.77
CA VAL A 560 -5.56 3.04 2.36
C VAL A 560 -6.81 3.75 1.83
N LEU A 561 -7.09 3.60 0.53
CA LEU A 561 -8.13 4.35 -0.17
C LEU A 561 -9.50 3.64 -0.20
N GLY A 562 -9.52 2.34 0.07
CA GLY A 562 -10.68 1.46 -0.10
C GLY A 562 -11.88 1.88 0.72
N LYS A 563 -11.67 2.23 2.00
CA LYS A 563 -12.77 2.71 2.85
C LYS A 563 -13.43 3.97 2.28
N GLN A 564 -12.64 4.92 1.79
CA GLN A 564 -13.18 6.14 1.19
C GLN A 564 -13.99 5.86 -0.07
N ALA A 565 -13.58 4.88 -0.89
CA ALA A 565 -14.34 4.44 -2.06
C ALA A 565 -15.67 3.78 -1.64
N ALA A 566 -15.64 2.85 -0.69
CA ALA A 566 -16.82 2.14 -0.20
C ALA A 566 -17.84 3.07 0.49
N ASP A 567 -17.37 4.11 1.19
CA ASP A 567 -18.25 5.10 1.83
C ASP A 567 -19.03 5.97 0.81
N LYS A 568 -18.59 6.02 -0.46
CA LYS A 568 -19.15 6.90 -1.51
C LYS A 568 -19.92 6.16 -2.60
N HIS A 569 -19.67 4.87 -2.77
CA HIS A 569 -20.06 4.13 -3.96
C HIS A 569 -20.60 2.76 -3.62
N PRO A 570 -21.62 2.28 -4.35
CA PRO A 570 -22.01 0.90 -4.23
C PRO A 570 -20.93 -0.05 -4.76
N ILE A 571 -20.52 -1.04 -3.97
CA ILE A 571 -19.42 -1.95 -4.27
C ILE A 571 -19.92 -3.39 -4.39
N HIS A 572 -19.71 -3.96 -5.57
CA HIS A 572 -19.76 -5.40 -5.82
C HIS A 572 -18.33 -5.92 -6.00
N MET A 573 -17.75 -6.51 -4.96
CA MET A 573 -16.42 -7.11 -5.03
C MET A 573 -16.51 -8.61 -5.34
N MET A 574 -15.52 -9.15 -6.05
CA MET A 574 -15.40 -10.59 -6.30
C MET A 574 -14.05 -11.08 -5.80
N GLU A 575 -14.06 -12.24 -5.15
CA GLU A 575 -12.85 -12.94 -4.72
C GLU A 575 -12.93 -14.40 -5.18
N VAL A 576 -11.82 -15.00 -5.61
CA VAL A 576 -11.74 -16.45 -5.88
C VAL A 576 -11.06 -17.12 -4.70
N VAL A 577 -11.86 -17.80 -3.87
CA VAL A 577 -11.38 -18.51 -2.67
C VAL A 577 -11.02 -19.97 -2.95
N GLY A 578 -11.52 -20.53 -4.05
CA GLY A 578 -11.38 -21.95 -4.33
C GLY A 578 -12.14 -22.84 -3.33
N GLN A 579 -12.01 -24.15 -3.46
CA GLN A 579 -12.60 -25.10 -2.52
C GLN A 579 -11.62 -25.38 -1.39
N ASN A 580 -11.95 -24.94 -0.16
CA ASN A 580 -11.05 -25.03 1.00
C ASN A 580 -9.64 -24.43 0.73
N GLY A 581 -9.58 -23.37 -0.08
CA GLY A 581 -8.32 -22.73 -0.51
C GLY A 581 -7.63 -23.38 -1.72
N VAL A 582 -8.06 -24.57 -2.15
CA VAL A 582 -7.56 -25.20 -3.38
C VAL A 582 -8.18 -24.52 -4.59
N GLY A 583 -7.35 -24.04 -5.51
CA GLY A 583 -7.80 -23.26 -6.66
C GLY A 583 -8.10 -21.79 -6.33
N SER A 584 -7.68 -21.29 -5.17
CA SER A 584 -7.74 -19.85 -4.86
C SER A 584 -6.94 -19.04 -5.89
N ASP A 585 -7.22 -17.74 -5.94
CA ASP A 585 -6.45 -16.79 -6.73
C ASP A 585 -4.94 -16.90 -6.44
N LYS A 586 -4.14 -17.04 -7.52
CA LYS A 586 -2.67 -17.21 -7.48
C LYS A 586 -1.91 -15.94 -7.84
N VAL A 587 -2.61 -14.92 -8.33
CA VAL A 587 -2.05 -13.64 -8.74
C VAL A 587 -2.18 -12.65 -7.59
N ILE A 588 -3.39 -12.51 -7.06
CA ILE A 588 -3.69 -11.68 -5.89
C ILE A 588 -4.07 -12.63 -4.74
N PRO A 589 -3.16 -12.90 -3.79
CA PRO A 589 -3.47 -13.79 -2.69
C PRO A 589 -4.58 -13.19 -1.82
N ASN A 590 -5.53 -14.03 -1.39
CA ASN A 590 -6.61 -13.59 -0.52
C ASN A 590 -6.08 -13.07 0.82
N ARG A 591 -5.01 -13.69 1.34
CA ARG A 591 -4.28 -13.25 2.55
C ARG A 591 -2.78 -13.53 2.39
N VAL A 592 -1.95 -12.71 3.03
CA VAL A 592 -0.50 -12.95 3.12
C VAL A 592 -0.09 -13.17 4.58
N THR A 593 0.54 -14.31 4.87
CA THR A 593 1.01 -14.65 6.22
C THR A 593 2.00 -13.61 6.73
N GLY A 594 1.78 -13.09 7.95
CA GLY A 594 2.61 -12.06 8.56
C GLY A 594 2.38 -10.63 8.05
N ALA A 595 1.50 -10.43 7.07
CA ALA A 595 1.12 -9.13 6.54
C ALA A 595 -0.41 -8.94 6.60
N PRO A 596 -0.96 -8.54 7.77
CA PRO A 596 -2.41 -8.54 8.03
C PRO A 596 -3.20 -7.54 7.18
N LEU A 597 -2.50 -6.59 6.54
CA LEU A 597 -3.06 -5.58 5.63
C LEU A 597 -2.85 -5.92 4.14
N SER A 598 -2.34 -7.11 3.81
CA SER A 598 -2.03 -7.50 2.44
C SER A 598 -2.92 -8.64 1.91
N GLY A 599 -3.52 -8.40 0.74
CA GLY A 599 -4.40 -9.33 0.04
C GLY A 599 -5.83 -8.80 -0.16
N THR A 600 -6.70 -9.65 -0.69
CA THR A 600 -8.13 -9.37 -0.95
C THR A 600 -8.95 -9.27 0.34
N GLU A 601 -8.78 -10.20 1.28
CA GLU A 601 -9.54 -10.25 2.54
C GLU A 601 -9.28 -9.05 3.47
N PRO A 602 -8.04 -8.58 3.66
CA PRO A 602 -7.82 -7.33 4.40
C PRO A 602 -8.51 -6.14 3.75
N LEU A 603 -8.50 -6.04 2.42
CA LEU A 603 -9.19 -4.98 1.70
C LEU A 603 -10.71 -5.04 1.89
N ILE A 604 -11.31 -6.23 1.78
CA ILE A 604 -12.74 -6.49 2.09
C ILE A 604 -13.08 -5.97 3.49
N SER A 605 -12.25 -6.31 4.49
CA SER A 605 -12.44 -5.91 5.88
C SER A 605 -12.38 -4.39 6.07
N ILE A 606 -11.39 -3.72 5.47
CA ILE A 606 -11.25 -2.25 5.52
C ILE A 606 -12.42 -1.54 4.83
N MET A 607 -12.90 -2.08 3.71
CA MET A 607 -14.06 -1.56 2.99
C MET A 607 -15.39 -1.87 3.70
N GLY A 608 -15.39 -2.73 4.73
CA GLY A 608 -16.60 -3.10 5.46
C GLY A 608 -17.60 -3.94 4.65
N LEU A 609 -17.11 -4.67 3.64
CA LEU A 609 -17.97 -5.43 2.73
C LEU A 609 -18.43 -6.75 3.37
N LYS A 610 -19.72 -7.05 3.20
CA LYS A 610 -20.33 -8.29 3.72
C LYS A 610 -20.24 -9.41 2.69
N SER A 611 -20.18 -10.66 3.16
CA SER A 611 -20.28 -11.82 2.26
C SER A 611 -21.67 -11.91 1.63
N ILE A 612 -21.72 -12.10 0.32
CA ILE A 612 -22.96 -12.27 -0.45
C ILE A 612 -23.03 -13.71 -0.94
N THR A 613 -24.00 -14.44 -0.40
CA THR A 613 -24.25 -15.86 -0.72
C THR A 613 -25.57 -16.06 -1.47
N GLN A 614 -26.44 -15.04 -1.42
CA GLN A 614 -27.73 -14.98 -2.09
C GLN A 614 -28.04 -13.55 -2.53
N THR A 615 -28.95 -13.39 -3.49
CA THR A 615 -29.43 -12.07 -3.95
C THR A 615 -30.03 -11.27 -2.78
N GLY A 616 -29.63 -10.02 -2.56
CA GLY A 616 -30.36 -9.17 -1.58
C GLY A 616 -29.66 -7.97 -0.93
N THR A 617 -28.45 -7.58 -1.31
CA THR A 617 -27.74 -6.43 -0.71
C THR A 617 -27.24 -5.45 -1.76
N PRO A 618 -27.11 -4.15 -1.42
CA PRO A 618 -26.53 -3.15 -2.31
C PRO A 618 -25.00 -3.27 -2.40
N ASP A 619 -24.33 -3.73 -1.33
CA ASP A 619 -22.87 -3.75 -1.23
C ASP A 619 -22.38 -5.05 -0.62
N GLY A 620 -21.27 -5.58 -1.13
CA GLY A 620 -20.63 -6.75 -0.57
C GLY A 620 -19.60 -7.41 -1.48
N VAL A 621 -19.17 -8.59 -1.05
CA VAL A 621 -18.24 -9.46 -1.78
C VAL A 621 -18.88 -10.81 -2.08
N VAL A 622 -18.80 -11.24 -3.33
CA VAL A 622 -19.12 -12.61 -3.74
C VAL A 622 -17.83 -13.42 -3.76
N ARG A 623 -17.80 -14.51 -2.99
CA ARG A 623 -16.64 -15.41 -2.89
C ARG A 623 -16.87 -16.64 -3.74
N PHE A 624 -16.07 -16.80 -4.79
CA PHE A 624 -16.18 -17.88 -5.74
C PHE A 624 -15.35 -19.09 -5.31
N THR A 625 -15.99 -20.25 -5.24
CA THR A 625 -15.35 -21.54 -4.95
C THR A 625 -14.71 -22.17 -6.19
N GLU A 626 -15.02 -21.63 -7.37
CA GLU A 626 -14.48 -22.04 -8.67
C GLU A 626 -13.92 -20.83 -9.43
N GLY A 627 -13.11 -21.10 -10.46
CA GLY A 627 -12.49 -20.09 -11.31
C GLY A 627 -11.04 -19.79 -10.92
N VAL A 628 -10.48 -18.75 -11.54
CA VAL A 628 -9.13 -18.24 -11.36
C VAL A 628 -9.14 -16.72 -11.48
N HIS A 629 -7.99 -16.07 -11.28
CA HIS A 629 -7.82 -14.62 -11.34
C HIS A 629 -8.47 -13.96 -12.58
N GLY A 630 -8.36 -14.59 -13.75
CA GLY A 630 -8.90 -14.09 -15.02
C GLY A 630 -10.35 -14.45 -15.31
N SER A 631 -11.09 -15.09 -14.41
CA SER A 631 -12.43 -15.67 -14.69
C SER A 631 -13.51 -14.66 -15.06
N LEU A 632 -13.35 -13.36 -14.77
CA LEU A 632 -14.29 -12.37 -15.34
C LEU A 632 -14.14 -12.27 -16.87
N LEU A 633 -12.95 -12.57 -17.40
CA LEU A 633 -12.57 -12.33 -18.79
C LEU A 633 -12.58 -13.59 -19.65
N THR A 634 -12.30 -14.77 -19.08
CA THR A 634 -12.22 -16.03 -19.82
C THR A 634 -12.94 -17.17 -19.08
N PRO A 635 -13.70 -18.02 -19.80
CA PRO A 635 -14.40 -19.16 -19.23
C PRO A 635 -13.54 -20.41 -19.03
N ASP A 636 -12.25 -20.39 -19.38
CA ASP A 636 -11.43 -21.60 -19.55
C ASP A 636 -11.32 -22.45 -18.28
N SER A 637 -11.32 -21.81 -17.10
CA SER A 637 -11.22 -22.50 -15.81
C SER A 637 -12.56 -22.98 -15.27
N SER A 638 -13.61 -22.16 -15.39
CA SER A 638 -14.99 -22.49 -15.05
C SER A 638 -15.94 -21.57 -15.80
N LEU A 639 -16.69 -22.15 -16.75
CA LEU A 639 -17.76 -21.45 -17.46
C LEU A 639 -18.85 -20.97 -16.50
N ALA A 640 -19.15 -21.76 -15.46
CA ALA A 640 -20.18 -21.43 -14.47
C ALA A 640 -19.79 -20.19 -13.65
N ALA A 641 -18.57 -20.14 -13.12
CA ALA A 641 -18.07 -18.97 -12.39
C ALA A 641 -18.02 -17.72 -13.28
N THR A 642 -17.53 -17.87 -14.51
CA THR A 642 -17.45 -16.76 -15.48
C THR A 642 -18.83 -16.20 -15.83
N THR A 643 -19.79 -17.08 -16.08
CA THR A 643 -21.18 -16.69 -16.37
C THR A 643 -21.79 -15.94 -15.19
N GLU A 644 -21.57 -16.42 -13.95
CA GLU A 644 -22.03 -15.76 -12.74
C GLU A 644 -21.37 -14.38 -12.56
N MET A 645 -20.05 -14.27 -12.68
CA MET A 645 -19.31 -13.00 -12.56
C MET A 645 -19.79 -11.94 -13.58
N GLN A 646 -19.99 -12.34 -14.84
CA GLN A 646 -20.46 -11.41 -15.88
C GLN A 646 -21.94 -11.04 -15.70
N SER A 647 -22.80 -12.01 -15.42
CA SER A 647 -24.25 -11.77 -15.26
C SER A 647 -24.53 -10.91 -14.03
N SER A 648 -23.85 -11.20 -12.91
CA SER A 648 -23.98 -10.40 -11.69
C SER A 648 -23.46 -8.97 -11.88
N THR A 649 -22.35 -8.80 -12.61
CA THR A 649 -21.86 -7.47 -13.00
C THR A 649 -22.89 -6.72 -13.82
N ALA A 650 -23.41 -7.30 -14.90
CA ALA A 650 -24.37 -6.62 -15.77
C ALA A 650 -25.62 -6.19 -14.99
N VAL A 651 -26.19 -7.09 -14.19
CA VAL A 651 -27.42 -6.80 -13.43
C VAL A 651 -27.16 -5.81 -12.29
N PHE A 652 -26.03 -5.89 -11.59
CA PHE A 652 -25.63 -4.89 -10.59
C PHE A 652 -25.58 -3.48 -11.20
N GLN A 653 -25.04 -3.35 -12.41
CA GLN A 653 -24.97 -2.10 -13.15
C GLN A 653 -26.36 -1.61 -13.60
N VAL A 654 -27.22 -2.50 -14.13
CA VAL A 654 -28.63 -2.19 -14.48
C VAL A 654 -29.39 -1.68 -13.25
N LYS A 655 -29.18 -2.32 -12.09
CA LYS A 655 -29.80 -1.95 -10.82
C LYS A 655 -29.14 -0.75 -10.14
N ARG A 656 -28.16 -0.10 -10.78
CA ARG A 656 -27.47 1.09 -10.25
C ARG A 656 -26.89 0.86 -8.85
N GLY A 657 -26.43 -0.37 -8.58
CA GLY A 657 -25.82 -0.73 -7.31
C GLY A 657 -26.80 -1.06 -6.18
N THR A 658 -28.11 -1.15 -6.42
CA THR A 658 -29.07 -1.45 -5.34
C THR A 658 -29.18 -2.93 -5.01
N THR A 659 -28.64 -3.82 -5.85
CA THR A 659 -28.75 -5.28 -5.67
C THR A 659 -27.61 -6.02 -6.35
N ILE A 660 -26.88 -6.83 -5.59
CA ILE A 660 -25.97 -7.86 -6.10
C ILE A 660 -26.77 -9.15 -6.26
N PRO A 661 -26.97 -9.65 -7.49
CA PRO A 661 -27.63 -10.93 -7.69
C PRO A 661 -26.65 -12.09 -7.52
N VAL A 662 -27.19 -13.24 -7.13
CA VAL A 662 -26.51 -14.54 -7.19
C VAL A 662 -27.41 -15.47 -7.99
N PHE A 663 -27.01 -15.82 -9.22
CA PHE A 663 -27.80 -16.68 -10.11
C PHE A 663 -27.43 -18.16 -9.95
N ASN A 664 -26.16 -18.44 -9.68
CA ASN A 664 -25.65 -19.78 -9.44
C ASN A 664 -24.98 -19.89 -8.06
N PRO A 665 -25.74 -20.24 -7.00
CA PRO A 665 -25.18 -20.43 -5.66
C PRO A 665 -24.12 -21.55 -5.58
N ALA A 666 -24.07 -22.49 -6.52
CA ALA A 666 -23.15 -23.63 -6.46
C ALA A 666 -21.67 -23.23 -6.63
N VAL A 667 -21.40 -22.11 -7.30
CA VAL A 667 -20.04 -21.57 -7.48
C VAL A 667 -19.68 -20.51 -6.43
N VAL A 668 -20.56 -20.27 -5.46
CA VAL A 668 -20.39 -19.26 -4.40
C VAL A 668 -20.23 -19.96 -3.05
N GLN A 669 -19.27 -19.51 -2.25
CA GLN A 669 -19.05 -19.98 -0.89
C GLN A 669 -20.26 -19.60 -0.03
N GLN A 670 -20.88 -20.60 0.59
CA GLN A 670 -22.09 -20.46 1.42
C GLN A 670 -21.77 -20.05 2.86
#